data_AF-A0A9W7EC53-F1
#
_entry.id   AF-A0A9W7EC53-F1
#
_cell.length_a   1.000
_cell.length_b   1.000
_cell.length_c   1.000
_cell.angle_alpha   90.00
_cell.angle_beta   90.00
_cell.angle_gamma   90.00
#
_symmetry.space_group_name_H-M   'P 1'
#
loop_
_entity.id
_entity.type
_entity.pdbx_description
1 polymer ?
#
loop_
_entity_poly.entity_id
_entity_poly.type
_entity_poly.pdbx_seq_one_letter_code
_entity_poly.pdbx_strand_id
1 'polypeptide(L)'
;MFALFCVIANTHASITCPRLSSTLSYTQSNAPRDISSILRVVVEKVNRELEGVIDVDVEWTGSELHRKVGKYDVTAKVTRRIKQAGGAMEESTDCFSVPFVIHDDDECNLPVGHAMRHKCHESAFCVNTIGGYQCECRKPPASSSSEAWALSLLSSSCPLSSTSDCCGTDDCKADFVCPVDLCGSNGGSDCDVKTGAKCVSEVFADGSGATYKCQCPDDLYGNGHVCNPGDVPPNPKVGFDGLPTESTRTANFCGCTKPSVDQCAGFPPCSAKNTACTVPADGKGGPPTCECKPGYVDTPEHGCVDETPPTLKLRCDPNNNGVMKLKQGDNYEECAVDIMDDNAEDLARTLKIKYSEPLPSGCLRKMGSFTVNYSVATPWTDPPFQEVARTVEVGDLDECKISSKQAQFYCPEAMPRCDVASGAVCKNTVGSYTCECPKCTTGDGFLPISGINPDDPLKPFNYNGGTGCVDSCKPDLKLHGPNPRVFRVAKNNGIQGLTSKGKEVSTGFIKSESGDRNYDAEVKALIRGSEGVELCATKDNAATVTSRHCATASDTTPSGVVDLSDKIMVGDPVKSPKQPNMWRVPYNVVDKIGNRADTVWRDVVVEEMSFEEYEAALRKDFEEEKKRAVEEAVARATRKEKGDCDDKVRRLEEGGKQERGKGGGRNSNKCAKCPPPPKCPDFDGKDDNGLRMELRTCQSDLGEVKRKMTDRTNEGGGGGRGGGGVDKTLASTLEEVFPLFLLLILGSSTLGLLILVLQRAKNVLVGTSSVARGKGGVERASALAKSVTYHSPRHGTGSVSGNGSMAGTVQPETPQSARSGVFSPGSAGSGKTMQSPVSYSLSPITPSRMSKR
;
A
#
# COMPACT_ATOMS: atom_id res chain seq x y z
N MET A 1 46.39 -54.94 -31.33
CA MET A 1 46.04 -53.63 -31.93
C MET A 1 44.73 -53.80 -32.70
N PHE A 2 43.60 -53.89 -31.99
CA PHE A 2 42.17 -53.86 -32.44
C PHE A 2 41.33 -54.62 -31.39
N ALA A 3 40.95 -53.94 -30.29
CA ALA A 3 39.87 -54.31 -29.34
C ALA A 3 40.05 -53.53 -28.03
N LEU A 4 39.83 -52.21 -28.04
CA LEU A 4 39.65 -51.41 -26.82
C LEU A 4 38.99 -50.06 -27.16
N PHE A 5 37.77 -50.10 -27.69
CA PHE A 5 36.89 -48.92 -27.67
C PHE A 5 35.75 -49.23 -26.71
N CYS A 6 35.89 -48.67 -25.51
CA CYS A 6 34.89 -48.70 -24.46
C CYS A 6 33.56 -48.13 -24.98
N VAL A 7 32.52 -48.94 -24.85
CA VAL A 7 31.13 -48.50 -24.76
C VAL A 7 31.02 -47.69 -23.47
N ILE A 8 31.17 -46.37 -23.55
CA ILE A 8 30.66 -45.47 -22.51
C ILE A 8 29.17 -45.40 -22.76
N ALA A 9 28.42 -46.35 -22.18
CA ALA A 9 26.99 -46.17 -22.03
C ALA A 9 26.79 -44.94 -21.14
N ASN A 10 26.23 -43.87 -21.71
CA ASN A 10 25.75 -42.71 -20.98
C ASN A 10 24.62 -43.16 -20.05
N THR A 11 24.98 -43.74 -18.91
CA THR A 11 24.06 -43.85 -17.77
C THR A 11 23.88 -42.42 -17.26
N HIS A 12 22.89 -41.72 -17.81
CA HIS A 12 22.39 -40.48 -17.23
C HIS A 12 21.87 -40.84 -15.84
N ALA A 13 22.74 -40.74 -14.83
CA ALA A 13 22.32 -40.73 -13.44
C ALA A 13 21.26 -39.63 -13.35
N SER A 14 20.01 -40.01 -13.03
CA SER A 14 18.90 -39.07 -12.95
C SER A 14 19.31 -37.98 -11.97
N ILE A 15 19.63 -36.79 -12.48
CA ILE A 15 20.00 -35.64 -11.66
C ILE A 15 18.77 -35.31 -10.84
N THR A 16 18.79 -35.66 -9.56
CA THR A 16 17.70 -35.31 -8.63
C THR A 16 17.78 -33.82 -8.35
N CYS A 17 16.92 -33.06 -9.02
CA CYS A 17 16.84 -31.62 -8.83
C CYS A 17 16.20 -31.28 -7.48
N PRO A 18 16.78 -30.37 -6.68
CA PRO A 18 16.17 -29.85 -5.47
C PRO A 18 14.72 -29.40 -5.69
N ARG A 19 13.81 -29.89 -4.84
CA ARG A 19 12.38 -29.53 -4.89
C ARG A 19 12.16 -28.18 -4.20
N LEU A 20 11.48 -27.24 -4.88
CA LEU A 20 11.04 -25.99 -4.27
C LEU A 20 10.07 -26.25 -3.12
N SER A 21 10.08 -25.37 -2.13
CA SER A 21 9.45 -25.58 -0.82
C SER A 21 7.93 -25.50 -0.87
N SER A 22 7.37 -24.55 -1.64
CA SER A 22 5.92 -24.46 -1.80
C SER A 22 5.43 -25.46 -2.84
N THR A 23 4.17 -25.89 -2.77
CA THR A 23 3.51 -26.69 -3.82
C THR A 23 2.39 -25.85 -4.42
N LEU A 24 2.34 -25.78 -5.75
CA LEU A 24 1.28 -25.06 -6.45
C LEU A 24 0.06 -25.97 -6.51
N SER A 25 -1.10 -25.45 -6.13
CA SER A 25 -2.34 -26.20 -6.09
C SER A 25 -3.36 -25.51 -6.98
N TYR A 26 -3.94 -26.27 -7.90
CA TYR A 26 -4.97 -25.82 -8.83
C TYR A 26 -6.15 -26.78 -8.76
N THR A 27 -7.36 -26.28 -8.99
CA THR A 27 -8.44 -27.14 -9.46
C THR A 27 -8.26 -27.39 -10.95
N GLN A 28 -8.79 -28.49 -11.46
CA GLN A 28 -8.64 -28.92 -12.86
C GLN A 28 -9.04 -27.83 -13.87
N SER A 29 -10.07 -27.04 -13.56
CA SER A 29 -10.57 -25.90 -14.34
C SER A 29 -9.70 -24.66 -14.32
N ASN A 30 -8.95 -24.48 -13.23
CA ASN A 30 -8.02 -23.37 -13.05
C ASN A 30 -6.57 -23.78 -13.35
N ALA A 31 -6.33 -25.06 -13.66
CA ALA A 31 -5.01 -25.55 -14.01
C ALA A 31 -4.52 -24.87 -15.30
N PRO A 32 -3.21 -24.59 -15.40
CA PRO A 32 -2.62 -24.06 -16.63
C PRO A 32 -2.98 -24.94 -17.83
N ARG A 33 -3.66 -24.35 -18.82
CA ARG A 33 -4.13 -25.10 -19.99
C ARG A 33 -3.01 -25.46 -20.96
N ASP A 34 -2.11 -24.52 -21.14
CA ASP A 34 -1.02 -24.57 -22.10
C ASP A 34 0.33 -24.30 -21.44
N ILE A 35 1.39 -24.57 -22.21
CA ILE A 35 2.77 -24.35 -21.79
C ILE A 35 3.06 -22.88 -21.44
N SER A 36 2.43 -21.96 -22.16
CA SER A 36 2.44 -20.51 -21.92
C SER A 36 2.01 -20.16 -20.49
N SER A 37 0.95 -20.81 -20.00
CA SER A 37 0.39 -20.59 -18.67
C SER A 37 1.20 -21.28 -17.58
N ILE A 38 1.79 -22.45 -17.88
CA ILE A 38 2.72 -23.14 -16.96
C ILE A 38 3.94 -22.26 -16.72
N LEU A 39 4.53 -21.72 -17.78
CA LEU A 39 5.73 -20.91 -17.72
C LEU A 39 5.58 -19.74 -16.74
N ARG A 40 4.47 -19.00 -16.84
CA ARG A 40 4.15 -17.90 -15.92
C ARG A 40 4.23 -18.34 -14.46
N VAL A 41 3.54 -19.44 -14.16
CA VAL A 41 3.38 -19.96 -12.81
C VAL A 41 4.70 -20.50 -12.25
N VAL A 42 5.46 -21.24 -13.06
CA VAL A 42 6.78 -21.76 -12.70
C VAL A 42 7.72 -20.60 -12.39
N VAL A 43 7.78 -19.62 -13.28
CA VAL A 43 8.69 -18.48 -13.17
C VAL A 43 8.32 -17.57 -12.00
N GLU A 44 7.02 -17.30 -11.78
CA GLU A 44 6.55 -16.54 -10.62
C GLU A 44 6.95 -17.22 -9.31
N LYS A 45 6.81 -18.55 -9.23
CA LYS A 45 7.24 -19.31 -8.05
C LYS A 45 8.75 -19.33 -7.87
N VAL A 46 9.51 -19.53 -8.96
CA VAL A 46 10.98 -19.48 -8.96
C VAL A 46 11.47 -18.12 -8.47
N ASN A 47 10.93 -17.03 -9.01
CA ASN A 47 11.29 -15.66 -8.63
C ASN A 47 10.89 -15.31 -7.18
N ARG A 48 9.84 -15.96 -6.65
CA ARG A 48 9.41 -15.77 -5.25
C ARG A 48 10.27 -16.53 -4.26
N GLU A 49 10.72 -17.74 -4.59
CA GLU A 49 11.48 -18.59 -3.66
C GLU A 49 13.01 -18.44 -3.81
N LEU A 50 13.49 -17.98 -4.95
CA LEU A 50 14.92 -17.83 -5.23
C LEU A 50 15.27 -16.36 -5.48
N GLU A 51 16.32 -15.88 -4.83
CA GLU A 51 16.86 -14.54 -5.07
C GLU A 51 17.86 -14.53 -6.23
N GLY A 52 17.98 -13.38 -6.89
CA GLY A 52 19.02 -13.13 -7.88
C GLY A 52 18.80 -13.81 -9.23
N VAL A 53 17.58 -14.24 -9.55
CA VAL A 53 17.25 -14.94 -10.80
C VAL A 53 17.48 -14.04 -12.02
N ILE A 54 18.27 -14.52 -12.99
CA ILE A 54 18.57 -13.83 -14.26
C ILE A 54 18.15 -14.66 -15.49
N ASP A 55 18.00 -15.97 -15.35
CA ASP A 55 17.59 -16.86 -16.43
C ASP A 55 16.77 -18.01 -15.86
N VAL A 56 15.66 -18.35 -16.51
CA VAL A 56 14.83 -19.50 -16.18
C VAL A 56 14.56 -20.27 -17.46
N ASP A 57 15.11 -21.47 -17.52
CA ASP A 57 14.95 -22.41 -18.61
C ASP A 57 14.05 -23.55 -18.13
N VAL A 58 12.83 -23.60 -18.67
CA VAL A 58 11.82 -24.59 -18.32
C VAL A 58 11.79 -25.65 -19.41
N GLU A 59 12.25 -26.85 -19.04
CA GLU A 59 12.12 -28.03 -19.87
C GLU A 59 10.78 -28.69 -19.54
N TRP A 60 9.85 -28.63 -20.48
CA TRP A 60 8.55 -29.28 -20.33
C TRP A 60 8.31 -30.31 -21.43
N THR A 61 8.07 -31.54 -20.99
CA THR A 61 7.71 -32.67 -21.84
C THR A 61 6.39 -33.24 -21.33
N GLY A 62 5.29 -32.89 -22.00
CA GLY A 62 3.99 -33.40 -21.62
C GLY A 62 2.86 -32.76 -22.39
N SER A 63 1.97 -33.60 -22.90
CA SER A 63 0.65 -33.16 -23.36
C SER A 63 -0.11 -32.52 -22.19
N GLU A 64 -0.98 -31.57 -22.52
CA GLU A 64 -1.81 -30.73 -21.65
C GLU A 64 -1.94 -31.21 -20.18
N LEU A 65 -1.55 -30.33 -19.24
CA LEU A 65 -1.87 -30.50 -17.81
C LEU A 65 -3.37 -30.37 -17.56
N HIS A 66 -4.04 -29.61 -18.42
CA HIS A 66 -5.49 -29.46 -18.42
C HIS A 66 -6.12 -30.86 -18.53
N ARG A 67 -7.12 -31.13 -17.68
CA ARG A 67 -7.81 -32.43 -17.50
C ARG A 67 -7.06 -33.50 -16.70
N LYS A 68 -5.76 -33.40 -16.46
CA LYS A 68 -5.04 -34.41 -15.66
C LYS A 68 -5.08 -34.04 -14.17
N VAL A 69 -5.53 -34.98 -13.34
CA VAL A 69 -5.58 -34.83 -11.87
C VAL A 69 -4.43 -35.61 -11.25
N GLY A 70 -3.74 -35.01 -10.28
CA GLY A 70 -2.61 -35.65 -9.62
C GLY A 70 -1.48 -34.71 -9.23
N LYS A 71 -0.34 -35.31 -8.89
CA LYS A 71 0.89 -34.60 -8.53
C LYS A 71 1.83 -34.59 -9.73
N TYR A 72 2.34 -33.41 -10.07
CA TYR A 72 3.28 -33.22 -11.17
C TYR A 72 4.48 -32.42 -10.69
N ASP A 73 5.63 -32.67 -11.27
CA ASP A 73 6.85 -31.92 -10.99
C ASP A 73 7.40 -31.37 -12.32
N VAL A 74 7.49 -30.04 -12.43
CA VAL A 74 8.12 -29.38 -13.59
C VAL A 74 9.59 -29.17 -13.28
N THR A 75 10.47 -29.57 -14.19
CA THR A 75 11.91 -29.33 -14.02
C THR A 75 12.28 -27.99 -14.66
N ALA A 76 13.00 -27.14 -13.92
CA ALA A 76 13.49 -25.86 -14.40
C ALA A 76 14.98 -25.70 -14.08
N LYS A 77 15.77 -25.29 -15.06
CA LYS A 77 17.15 -24.84 -14.87
C LYS A 77 17.13 -23.34 -14.63
N VAL A 78 17.65 -22.90 -13.49
CA VAL A 78 17.60 -21.50 -13.06
C VAL A 78 19.02 -20.97 -12.92
N THR A 79 19.34 -19.94 -13.68
CA THR A 79 20.59 -19.19 -13.53
C THR A 79 20.36 -17.98 -12.62
N ARG A 80 21.21 -17.84 -11.60
CA ARG A 80 21.11 -16.80 -10.57
C ARG A 80 22.45 -16.10 -10.38
N ARG A 81 22.42 -14.82 -10.01
CA ARG A 81 23.58 -14.08 -9.49
C ARG A 81 23.58 -14.14 -7.97
N ILE A 82 24.56 -14.85 -7.42
CA ILE A 82 24.70 -15.06 -5.97
C ILE A 82 25.91 -14.24 -5.48
N LYS A 83 25.76 -13.56 -4.35
CA LYS A 83 26.88 -12.90 -3.67
C LYS A 83 27.74 -13.95 -2.97
N GLN A 84 28.98 -14.14 -3.41
CA GLN A 84 29.94 -14.95 -2.67
C GLN A 84 30.34 -14.26 -1.35
N ALA A 85 30.92 -15.01 -0.41
CA ALA A 85 31.41 -14.51 0.87
C ALA A 85 32.43 -13.34 0.76
N GLY A 86 32.99 -13.10 -0.43
CA GLY A 86 33.86 -11.97 -0.74
C GLY A 86 33.19 -10.78 -1.42
N GLY A 87 31.86 -10.76 -1.56
CA GLY A 87 31.10 -9.68 -2.22
C GLY A 87 31.11 -9.70 -3.75
N ALA A 88 31.90 -10.58 -4.38
CA ALA A 88 31.84 -10.82 -5.82
C ALA A 88 30.51 -11.50 -6.20
N MET A 89 29.90 -11.07 -7.30
CA MET A 89 28.71 -11.70 -7.88
C MET A 89 29.16 -12.82 -8.82
N GLU A 90 28.70 -14.04 -8.59
CA GLU A 90 28.93 -15.19 -9.46
C GLU A 90 27.61 -15.67 -10.05
N GLU A 91 27.61 -16.08 -11.31
CA GLU A 91 26.46 -16.70 -11.97
C GLU A 91 26.49 -18.23 -11.72
N SER A 92 25.48 -18.76 -11.04
CA SER A 92 25.29 -20.19 -10.81
C SER A 92 24.05 -20.67 -11.54
N THR A 93 24.15 -21.80 -12.25
CA THR A 93 22.98 -22.46 -12.88
C THR A 93 22.70 -23.75 -12.14
N ASP A 94 21.52 -23.82 -11.52
CA ASP A 94 21.09 -24.96 -10.72
C ASP A 94 19.77 -25.51 -11.29
N CYS A 95 19.54 -26.82 -11.16
CA CYS A 95 18.26 -27.43 -11.51
C CYS A 95 17.30 -27.41 -10.32
N PHE A 96 16.01 -27.15 -10.56
CA PHE A 96 14.95 -27.17 -9.55
C PHE A 96 13.74 -27.97 -10.04
N SER A 97 13.12 -28.70 -9.12
CA SER A 97 11.83 -29.34 -9.32
C SER A 97 10.74 -28.45 -8.71
N VAL A 98 9.80 -28.00 -9.54
CA VAL A 98 8.68 -27.16 -9.14
C VAL A 98 7.43 -28.02 -9.01
N PRO A 99 6.92 -28.26 -7.79
CA PRO A 99 5.81 -29.18 -7.62
C PRO A 99 4.44 -28.54 -7.81
N PHE A 100 3.56 -29.32 -8.43
CA PHE A 100 2.17 -29.03 -8.76
C PHE A 100 1.24 -30.13 -8.22
N VAL A 101 0.05 -29.72 -7.81
CA VAL A 101 -1.07 -30.60 -7.48
C VAL A 101 -2.28 -30.05 -8.22
N ILE A 102 -2.87 -30.87 -9.07
CA ILE A 102 -4.14 -30.57 -9.71
C ILE A 102 -5.20 -31.40 -8.99
N HIS A 103 -6.15 -30.71 -8.38
CA HIS A 103 -7.32 -31.28 -7.74
C HIS A 103 -8.42 -31.45 -8.77
N ASP A 104 -9.16 -32.54 -8.63
CA ASP A 104 -10.36 -32.83 -9.39
C ASP A 104 -11.42 -31.74 -9.18
N ASP A 105 -12.05 -31.29 -10.26
CA ASP A 105 -13.26 -30.49 -10.16
C ASP A 105 -14.48 -31.40 -10.24
N ASP A 106 -15.59 -30.97 -9.62
CA ASP A 106 -16.87 -31.67 -9.78
C ASP A 106 -17.58 -31.13 -11.02
N GLU A 107 -17.31 -31.68 -12.21
CA GLU A 107 -17.85 -31.13 -13.45
C GLU A 107 -19.37 -31.19 -13.53
N CYS A 108 -19.99 -32.07 -12.73
CA CYS A 108 -21.44 -32.21 -12.61
C CYS A 108 -22.09 -31.06 -11.82
N ASN A 109 -21.34 -30.46 -10.87
CA ASN A 109 -21.82 -29.41 -9.98
C ASN A 109 -21.30 -28.00 -10.32
N LEU A 110 -20.52 -27.83 -11.39
CA LEU A 110 -20.02 -26.51 -11.81
C LEU A 110 -21.17 -25.54 -12.19
N PRO A 111 -21.01 -24.22 -11.95
CA PRO A 111 -22.02 -23.21 -12.29
C PRO A 111 -22.46 -23.24 -13.76
N VAL A 112 -23.73 -22.90 -14.04
CA VAL A 112 -24.27 -22.90 -15.41
C VAL A 112 -23.45 -21.92 -16.26
N GLY A 113 -22.93 -22.39 -17.40
CA GLY A 113 -22.10 -21.58 -18.31
C GLY A 113 -20.59 -21.70 -18.08
N HIS A 114 -20.14 -22.46 -17.07
CA HIS A 114 -18.73 -22.75 -16.91
C HIS A 114 -18.21 -23.67 -18.04
N ALA A 115 -17.01 -23.41 -18.56
CA ALA A 115 -16.47 -24.10 -19.75
C ALA A 115 -16.28 -25.62 -19.55
N MET A 116 -15.99 -26.06 -18.33
CA MET A 116 -15.89 -27.47 -17.95
C MET A 116 -17.19 -28.04 -17.34
N ARG A 117 -18.28 -27.27 -17.32
CA ARG A 117 -19.55 -27.85 -16.86
C ARG A 117 -20.03 -28.80 -17.92
N HIS A 118 -20.09 -30.07 -17.58
CA HIS A 118 -20.65 -31.07 -18.46
C HIS A 118 -22.11 -31.35 -18.11
N LYS A 119 -22.90 -31.67 -19.13
CA LYS A 119 -24.29 -32.07 -18.98
C LYS A 119 -24.45 -33.41 -19.67
N CYS A 120 -24.89 -34.38 -18.89
CA CYS A 120 -25.42 -35.61 -19.45
C CYS A 120 -26.80 -35.33 -20.06
N HIS A 121 -27.20 -36.18 -21.00
CA HIS A 121 -28.57 -36.20 -21.50
C HIS A 121 -29.58 -36.26 -20.34
N GLU A 122 -30.78 -35.71 -20.53
CA GLU A 122 -31.81 -35.62 -19.48
C GLU A 122 -32.24 -36.98 -18.89
N SER A 123 -32.05 -38.06 -19.65
CA SER A 123 -32.30 -39.44 -19.24
C SER A 123 -31.19 -40.03 -18.34
N ALA A 124 -30.02 -39.40 -18.31
CA ALA A 124 -28.85 -39.79 -17.53
C ALA A 124 -28.60 -38.77 -16.39
N PHE A 125 -27.82 -39.16 -15.40
CA PHE A 125 -27.27 -38.26 -14.39
C PHE A 125 -25.75 -38.26 -14.49
N CYS A 126 -25.16 -37.10 -14.21
CA CYS A 126 -23.72 -36.91 -14.22
C CYS A 126 -23.12 -37.47 -12.92
N VAL A 127 -22.04 -38.23 -13.06
CA VAL A 127 -21.21 -38.75 -11.97
C VAL A 127 -19.80 -38.23 -12.14
N ASN A 128 -19.29 -37.56 -11.11
CA ASN A 128 -17.92 -37.06 -11.12
C ASN A 128 -16.91 -38.20 -11.00
N THR A 129 -15.83 -38.14 -11.76
CA THR A 129 -14.73 -39.11 -11.73
C THR A 129 -13.39 -38.38 -11.58
N ILE A 130 -12.33 -39.07 -11.13
CA ILE A 130 -11.03 -38.42 -11.00
C ILE A 130 -10.49 -38.08 -12.39
N GLY A 131 -10.39 -36.78 -12.70
CA GLY A 131 -9.92 -36.28 -13.99
C GLY A 131 -10.99 -36.17 -15.07
N GLY A 132 -12.27 -36.21 -14.71
CA GLY A 132 -13.35 -36.09 -15.68
C GLY A 132 -14.72 -36.44 -15.11
N TYR A 133 -15.69 -36.67 -15.99
CA TYR A 133 -17.03 -37.11 -15.59
C TYR A 133 -17.49 -38.31 -16.43
N GLN A 134 -18.51 -39.00 -15.93
CA GLN A 134 -19.25 -40.02 -16.68
C GLN A 134 -20.76 -39.79 -16.56
N CYS A 135 -21.50 -40.23 -17.56
CA CYS A 135 -22.96 -40.19 -17.55
C CYS A 135 -23.50 -41.58 -17.26
N GLU A 136 -24.33 -41.68 -16.22
CA GLU A 136 -24.96 -42.92 -15.80
C GLU A 136 -26.47 -42.84 -15.96
N CYS A 137 -27.05 -43.93 -16.45
CA CYS A 137 -28.49 -44.03 -16.57
C CYS A 137 -29.15 -44.27 -15.21
N ARG A 138 -30.30 -43.63 -14.99
CA ARG A 138 -31.08 -43.86 -13.77
C ARG A 138 -31.50 -45.33 -13.71
N LYS A 139 -31.14 -46.02 -12.63
CA LYS A 139 -31.68 -47.36 -12.35
C LYS A 139 -33.21 -47.28 -12.35
N PRO A 140 -33.93 -48.09 -13.14
CA PRO A 140 -35.37 -48.17 -13.01
C PRO A 140 -35.70 -48.59 -11.57
N PRO A 141 -36.82 -48.11 -11.00
CA PRO A 141 -37.25 -48.53 -9.67
C PRO A 141 -37.28 -50.07 -9.60
N ALA A 142 -36.79 -50.62 -8.49
CA ALA A 142 -36.42 -52.02 -8.29
C ALA A 142 -37.55 -53.08 -8.44
N SER A 143 -38.70 -52.72 -9.00
CA SER A 143 -39.84 -53.59 -9.25
C SER A 143 -39.88 -54.19 -10.67
N SER A 144 -38.88 -53.94 -11.51
CA SER A 144 -38.72 -54.59 -12.82
C SER A 144 -37.49 -55.49 -12.82
N SER A 145 -37.67 -56.73 -13.26
CA SER A 145 -36.63 -57.76 -13.30
C SER A 145 -35.39 -57.29 -14.06
N SER A 146 -34.22 -57.74 -13.60
CA SER A 146 -32.86 -57.32 -13.99
C SER A 146 -32.46 -57.54 -15.46
N GLU A 147 -33.39 -57.88 -16.35
CA GLU A 147 -33.11 -58.20 -17.76
C GLU A 147 -33.47 -57.06 -18.74
N ALA A 148 -34.12 -55.99 -18.27
CA ALA A 148 -34.59 -54.90 -19.15
C ALA A 148 -33.48 -54.00 -19.71
N TRP A 149 -32.24 -54.10 -19.23
CA TRP A 149 -31.12 -53.28 -19.70
C TRP A 149 -30.42 -53.82 -20.95
N ALA A 150 -30.68 -55.07 -21.33
CA ALA A 150 -30.06 -55.70 -22.49
C ALA A 150 -30.65 -55.24 -23.84
N LEU A 151 -31.61 -54.31 -23.85
CA LEU A 151 -32.53 -54.13 -24.97
C LEU A 151 -32.37 -52.86 -25.82
N SER A 152 -31.33 -52.04 -25.69
CA SER A 152 -31.25 -50.81 -26.52
C SER A 152 -29.83 -50.30 -26.75
N LEU A 153 -29.09 -50.98 -27.64
CA LEU A 153 -27.67 -50.69 -27.92
C LEU A 153 -27.33 -50.48 -29.39
N LEU A 154 -28.31 -50.19 -30.26
CA LEU A 154 -28.04 -50.06 -31.70
C LEU A 154 -27.95 -48.60 -32.20
N SER A 155 -28.19 -47.61 -31.33
CA SER A 155 -28.02 -46.18 -31.69
C SER A 155 -27.14 -45.38 -30.73
N SER A 156 -26.75 -45.91 -29.57
CA SER A 156 -25.71 -45.32 -28.73
C SER A 156 -24.43 -46.13 -28.85
N SER A 157 -23.30 -45.45 -28.94
CA SER A 157 -21.95 -46.01 -29.09
C SER A 157 -21.45 -46.83 -27.88
N CYS A 158 -22.33 -47.14 -26.91
CA CYS A 158 -21.98 -47.57 -25.57
C CYS A 158 -22.78 -48.79 -25.08
N PRO A 159 -22.19 -50.00 -25.00
CA PRO A 159 -22.88 -51.23 -24.59
C PRO A 159 -23.24 -51.32 -23.08
N LEU A 160 -22.89 -50.31 -22.27
CA LEU A 160 -23.02 -50.32 -20.81
C LEU A 160 -23.97 -49.21 -20.32
N SER A 161 -24.45 -49.34 -19.09
CA SER A 161 -25.27 -48.32 -18.38
C SER A 161 -24.53 -47.02 -18.06
N SER A 162 -23.24 -46.96 -18.43
CA SER A 162 -22.30 -45.88 -18.16
C SER A 162 -21.46 -45.64 -19.41
N THR A 163 -21.00 -44.40 -19.56
CA THR A 163 -20.11 -43.98 -20.64
C THR A 163 -18.64 -44.40 -20.42
N SER A 164 -18.29 -45.02 -19.29
CA SER A 164 -16.90 -45.27 -18.84
C SER A 164 -16.01 -46.00 -19.86
N ASP A 165 -16.55 -46.99 -20.57
CA ASP A 165 -15.76 -47.92 -21.38
C ASP A 165 -15.97 -47.76 -22.90
N CYS A 166 -16.69 -46.72 -23.31
CA CYS A 166 -17.20 -46.62 -24.67
C CYS A 166 -17.23 -45.20 -25.24
N CYS A 167 -17.22 -44.17 -24.40
CA CYS A 167 -17.05 -42.79 -24.84
C CYS A 167 -15.64 -42.28 -24.52
N GLY A 168 -14.81 -42.15 -25.55
CA GLY A 168 -13.49 -41.50 -25.45
C GLY A 168 -13.54 -39.97 -25.51
N THR A 169 -14.66 -39.37 -25.92
CA THR A 169 -14.81 -37.92 -26.11
C THR A 169 -15.98 -37.35 -25.31
N ASP A 170 -15.93 -36.05 -25.02
CA ASP A 170 -16.98 -35.35 -24.26
C ASP A 170 -18.31 -35.28 -25.02
N ASP A 171 -18.26 -35.13 -26.35
CA ASP A 171 -19.46 -35.08 -27.20
C ASP A 171 -20.24 -36.40 -27.14
N CYS A 172 -19.53 -37.54 -27.15
CA CYS A 172 -20.15 -38.87 -26.98
C CYS A 172 -20.88 -38.99 -25.64
N LYS A 173 -20.33 -38.42 -24.56
CA LYS A 173 -20.94 -38.46 -23.23
C LYS A 173 -22.16 -37.55 -23.13
N ALA A 174 -22.12 -36.37 -23.77
CA ALA A 174 -23.23 -35.43 -23.80
C ALA A 174 -24.44 -36.01 -24.55
N ASP A 175 -24.17 -36.73 -25.65
CA ASP A 175 -25.18 -37.38 -26.49
C ASP A 175 -25.61 -38.77 -25.96
N PHE A 176 -25.09 -39.20 -24.80
CA PHE A 176 -25.43 -40.49 -24.21
C PHE A 176 -26.87 -40.52 -23.70
N VAL A 177 -27.78 -41.01 -24.55
CA VAL A 177 -29.18 -41.23 -24.23
C VAL A 177 -29.35 -42.60 -23.58
N CYS A 178 -30.07 -42.63 -22.47
CA CYS A 178 -30.42 -43.88 -21.82
C CYS A 178 -31.53 -44.57 -22.61
N PRO A 179 -31.49 -45.91 -22.72
CA PRO A 179 -32.58 -46.70 -23.25
C PRO A 179 -33.94 -46.22 -22.74
N VAL A 180 -34.76 -45.69 -23.63
CA VAL A 180 -36.18 -45.44 -23.39
C VAL A 180 -36.92 -46.31 -24.39
N ASP A 181 -38.01 -46.95 -23.96
CA ASP A 181 -38.93 -47.61 -24.90
C ASP A 181 -39.64 -46.52 -25.71
N LEU A 182 -39.11 -46.26 -26.92
CA LEU A 182 -39.52 -45.16 -27.79
C LEU A 182 -40.87 -45.38 -28.47
N CYS A 183 -41.36 -46.63 -28.55
CA CYS A 183 -42.71 -46.89 -29.08
C CYS A 183 -43.80 -46.84 -27.98
N GLY A 184 -43.44 -46.99 -26.69
CA GLY A 184 -44.37 -46.96 -25.56
C GLY A 184 -44.63 -45.57 -24.95
N SER A 185 -43.73 -44.62 -25.18
CA SER A 185 -43.89 -43.23 -24.74
C SER A 185 -44.56 -42.42 -25.85
N ASN A 186 -45.72 -41.81 -25.55
CA ASN A 186 -46.70 -41.17 -26.46
C ASN A 186 -46.21 -39.99 -27.36
N GLY A 187 -44.94 -39.96 -27.74
CA GLY A 187 -44.38 -38.96 -28.68
C GLY A 187 -42.86 -39.00 -28.83
N GLY A 188 -42.19 -40.12 -28.51
CA GLY A 188 -40.72 -40.20 -28.49
C GLY A 188 -40.06 -40.75 -29.76
N SER A 189 -40.76 -41.54 -30.58
CA SER A 189 -40.17 -42.06 -31.82
C SER A 189 -39.95 -40.95 -32.83
N ASP A 190 -38.75 -40.85 -33.37
CA ASP A 190 -38.36 -39.97 -34.48
C ASP A 190 -38.83 -40.48 -35.85
N CYS A 191 -39.75 -41.44 -35.89
CA CYS A 191 -40.44 -41.86 -37.10
C CYS A 191 -41.19 -40.68 -37.72
N ASP A 192 -41.29 -40.63 -39.05
CA ASP A 192 -42.01 -39.59 -39.78
C ASP A 192 -43.53 -39.68 -39.53
N VAL A 193 -43.95 -39.18 -38.37
CA VAL A 193 -45.35 -39.22 -37.95
C VAL A 193 -46.23 -38.40 -38.90
N LYS A 194 -45.65 -37.40 -39.58
CA LYS A 194 -46.37 -36.54 -40.53
C LYS A 194 -46.79 -37.30 -41.78
N THR A 195 -45.97 -38.23 -42.24
CA THR A 195 -46.27 -39.10 -43.37
C THR A 195 -46.91 -40.42 -42.95
N GLY A 196 -47.09 -40.65 -41.65
CA GLY A 196 -47.75 -41.84 -41.11
C GLY A 196 -46.82 -43.04 -40.88
N ALA A 197 -45.51 -42.84 -40.77
CA ALA A 197 -44.57 -43.91 -40.45
C ALA A 197 -44.87 -44.51 -39.06
N LYS A 198 -44.84 -45.83 -38.95
CA LYS A 198 -45.11 -46.56 -37.70
C LYS A 198 -43.82 -47.00 -37.03
N CYS A 199 -43.69 -46.72 -35.74
CA CYS A 199 -42.67 -47.30 -34.86
C CYS A 199 -43.04 -48.77 -34.60
N VAL A 200 -42.21 -49.71 -35.05
CA VAL A 200 -42.40 -51.14 -34.81
C VAL A 200 -41.23 -51.64 -33.98
N SER A 201 -41.49 -52.17 -32.79
CA SER A 201 -40.45 -52.86 -32.02
C SER A 201 -40.21 -54.26 -32.60
N GLU A 202 -39.00 -54.50 -33.07
CA GLU A 202 -38.54 -55.82 -33.48
C GLU A 202 -37.68 -56.39 -32.35
N VAL A 203 -38.10 -57.55 -31.83
CA VAL A 203 -37.31 -58.34 -30.89
C VAL A 203 -36.57 -59.38 -31.73
N PHE A 204 -35.25 -59.27 -31.83
CA PHE A 204 -34.46 -60.30 -32.50
C PHE A 204 -34.50 -61.61 -31.69
N ALA A 205 -34.68 -62.73 -32.37
CA ALA A 205 -34.86 -64.05 -31.75
C ALA A 205 -33.62 -64.58 -30.99
N ASP A 206 -32.46 -63.92 -31.15
CA ASP A 206 -31.20 -64.28 -30.51
C ASP A 206 -30.92 -63.49 -29.20
N GLY A 207 -31.86 -62.62 -28.78
CA GLY A 207 -31.71 -61.84 -27.56
C GLY A 207 -30.71 -60.69 -27.65
N SER A 208 -30.28 -60.30 -28.86
CA SER A 208 -29.27 -59.26 -29.10
C SER A 208 -29.78 -57.81 -28.98
N GLY A 209 -31.01 -57.59 -28.54
CA GLY A 209 -31.59 -56.27 -28.28
C GLY A 209 -32.94 -56.06 -28.98
N ALA A 210 -33.78 -55.17 -28.44
CA ALA A 210 -34.99 -54.71 -29.13
C ALA A 210 -34.63 -53.45 -29.90
N THR A 211 -34.65 -53.52 -31.23
CA THR A 211 -34.63 -52.31 -32.05
C THR A 211 -36.05 -51.89 -32.34
N TYR A 212 -36.32 -50.59 -32.34
CA TYR A 212 -37.48 -50.09 -33.07
C TYR A 212 -37.03 -49.74 -34.49
N LYS A 213 -37.89 -50.02 -35.45
CA LYS A 213 -37.73 -49.59 -36.83
C LYS A 213 -38.91 -48.71 -37.19
N CYS A 214 -38.63 -47.56 -37.79
CA CYS A 214 -39.66 -46.76 -38.40
C CYS A 214 -40.00 -47.35 -39.76
N GLN A 215 -41.27 -47.71 -39.96
CA GLN A 215 -41.75 -48.27 -41.22
C GLN A 215 -42.65 -47.24 -41.91
N CYS A 216 -42.23 -46.76 -43.08
CA CYS A 216 -43.07 -45.92 -43.93
C CYS A 216 -44.36 -46.67 -44.34
N PRO A 217 -45.48 -45.97 -44.55
CA PRO A 217 -46.67 -46.56 -45.16
C PRO A 217 -46.38 -47.14 -46.55
N ASP A 218 -47.21 -48.07 -47.00
CA ASP A 218 -47.01 -48.93 -48.18
C ASP A 218 -46.85 -48.19 -49.53
N ASP A 219 -46.95 -46.87 -49.55
CA ASP A 219 -46.96 -45.97 -50.69
C ASP A 219 -45.90 -44.85 -50.65
N LEU A 220 -45.03 -44.85 -49.63
CA LEU A 220 -43.91 -43.91 -49.49
C LEU A 220 -42.58 -44.65 -49.30
N TYR A 221 -41.52 -44.15 -49.93
CA TYR A 221 -40.19 -44.77 -49.89
C TYR A 221 -39.27 -43.93 -49.00
N GLY A 222 -38.50 -44.60 -48.13
CA GLY A 222 -37.64 -43.93 -47.17
C GLY A 222 -37.13 -44.87 -46.08
N ASN A 223 -36.35 -44.33 -45.14
CA ASN A 223 -35.82 -45.08 -43.98
C ASN A 223 -36.78 -45.09 -42.78
N GLY A 224 -38.01 -44.58 -42.93
CA GLY A 224 -39.00 -44.47 -41.87
C GLY A 224 -38.94 -43.18 -41.05
N HIS A 225 -37.80 -42.49 -41.02
CA HIS A 225 -37.64 -41.17 -40.39
C HIS A 225 -37.95 -40.02 -41.34
N VAL A 226 -37.83 -40.28 -42.64
CA VAL A 226 -38.30 -39.43 -43.73
C VAL A 226 -38.92 -40.35 -44.78
N CYS A 227 -40.19 -40.13 -45.11
CA CYS A 227 -40.89 -40.92 -46.12
C CYS A 227 -41.32 -40.01 -47.28
N ASN A 228 -40.51 -39.92 -48.33
CA ASN A 228 -40.77 -39.03 -49.46
C ASN A 228 -41.35 -39.78 -50.67
N PRO A 229 -42.29 -39.19 -51.41
CA PRO A 229 -42.65 -39.66 -52.74
C PRO A 229 -41.61 -39.20 -53.77
N GLY A 230 -40.76 -40.12 -54.23
CA GLY A 230 -40.04 -39.98 -55.51
C GLY A 230 -38.68 -39.25 -55.51
N ASP A 231 -37.85 -39.41 -54.48
CA ASP A 231 -36.51 -38.81 -54.49
C ASP A 231 -35.54 -39.49 -55.49
N VAL A 232 -34.77 -38.66 -56.19
CA VAL A 232 -33.77 -39.07 -57.19
C VAL A 232 -32.49 -39.55 -56.48
N PRO A 233 -31.93 -40.71 -56.86
CA PRO A 233 -30.80 -41.32 -56.14
C PRO A 233 -29.49 -40.54 -56.29
N PRO A 234 -28.69 -40.38 -55.21
CA PRO A 234 -27.33 -39.85 -55.29
C PRO A 234 -26.38 -40.85 -55.98
N ASN A 235 -25.19 -40.39 -56.40
CA ASN A 235 -24.17 -41.23 -57.06
C ASN A 235 -23.32 -42.02 -56.04
N PRO A 236 -23.14 -43.35 -56.19
CA PRO A 236 -22.38 -44.18 -55.25
C PRO A 236 -20.86 -43.97 -55.36
N LYS A 237 -20.17 -43.93 -54.21
CA LYS A 237 -18.70 -43.89 -54.10
C LYS A 237 -18.17 -45.22 -53.55
N VAL A 238 -17.09 -45.73 -54.12
CA VAL A 238 -16.38 -46.91 -53.59
C VAL A 238 -14.99 -46.50 -53.12
N GLY A 239 -14.51 -47.13 -52.05
CA GLY A 239 -13.17 -46.94 -51.54
C GLY A 239 -12.09 -47.54 -52.44
N PHE A 240 -10.84 -47.32 -52.08
CA PHE A 240 -9.65 -47.86 -52.77
C PHE A 240 -9.64 -49.39 -52.82
N ASP A 241 -10.19 -50.04 -51.79
CA ASP A 241 -10.36 -51.49 -51.69
C ASP A 241 -11.51 -52.04 -52.56
N GLY A 242 -12.23 -51.16 -53.27
CA GLY A 242 -13.41 -51.50 -54.05
C GLY A 242 -14.67 -51.73 -53.22
N LEU A 243 -14.62 -51.54 -51.89
CA LEU A 243 -15.79 -51.64 -51.02
C LEU A 243 -16.60 -50.33 -51.03
N PRO A 244 -17.94 -50.36 -50.85
CA PRO A 244 -18.72 -49.13 -50.74
C PRO A 244 -18.27 -48.29 -49.55
N THR A 245 -18.14 -46.98 -49.74
CA THR A 245 -17.86 -46.03 -48.63
C THR A 245 -19.00 -46.03 -47.63
N GLU A 246 -18.79 -45.59 -46.39
CA GLU A 246 -19.85 -45.55 -45.36
C GLU A 246 -21.04 -44.68 -45.77
N SER A 247 -20.78 -43.55 -46.43
CA SER A 247 -21.78 -42.72 -47.10
C SER A 247 -22.54 -43.45 -48.23
N THR A 248 -21.91 -44.45 -48.86
CA THR A 248 -22.51 -45.29 -49.90
C THR A 248 -23.21 -46.53 -49.32
N ARG A 249 -22.90 -46.95 -48.09
CA ARG A 249 -23.63 -48.02 -47.40
C ARG A 249 -24.92 -47.53 -46.76
N THR A 250 -24.92 -46.28 -46.31
CA THR A 250 -26.06 -45.66 -45.60
C THR A 250 -27.12 -45.10 -46.55
N ALA A 251 -26.74 -44.70 -47.76
CA ALA A 251 -27.71 -44.37 -48.82
C ALA A 251 -28.13 -45.65 -49.57
N ASN A 252 -29.43 -45.94 -49.65
CA ASN A 252 -29.94 -47.14 -50.34
C ASN A 252 -29.84 -46.96 -51.88
N PHE A 253 -28.77 -47.44 -52.51
CA PHE A 253 -28.60 -47.39 -53.97
C PHE A 253 -29.29 -48.57 -54.66
N CYS A 254 -30.14 -48.30 -55.65
CA CYS A 254 -30.72 -49.30 -56.54
C CYS A 254 -30.47 -48.88 -58.00
N GLY A 255 -29.64 -49.64 -58.74
CA GLY A 255 -29.31 -49.40 -60.15
C GLY A 255 -27.83 -49.61 -60.50
N CYS A 256 -27.53 -49.90 -61.77
CA CYS A 256 -26.17 -50.12 -62.27
C CYS A 256 -25.48 -48.80 -62.69
N THR A 257 -25.07 -47.99 -61.72
CA THR A 257 -24.28 -46.77 -61.97
C THR A 257 -22.80 -47.05 -61.65
N LYS A 258 -21.88 -46.72 -62.57
CA LYS A 258 -20.43 -46.94 -62.35
C LYS A 258 -19.95 -46.04 -61.20
N PRO A 259 -19.49 -46.60 -60.06
CA PRO A 259 -19.13 -45.79 -58.90
C PRO A 259 -17.86 -44.98 -59.17
N SER A 260 -17.77 -43.78 -58.58
CA SER A 260 -16.52 -43.04 -58.55
C SER A 260 -15.64 -43.60 -57.43
N VAL A 261 -14.41 -44.00 -57.76
CA VAL A 261 -13.43 -44.46 -56.77
C VAL A 261 -12.91 -43.25 -56.01
N ASP A 262 -13.17 -43.22 -54.70
CA ASP A 262 -12.48 -42.32 -53.79
C ASP A 262 -11.23 -43.05 -53.28
N GLN A 263 -10.08 -42.70 -53.85
CA GLN A 263 -8.81 -43.39 -53.65
C GLN A 263 -8.28 -43.29 -52.21
N CYS A 264 -8.87 -42.42 -51.37
CA CYS A 264 -8.55 -42.34 -49.95
C CYS A 264 -9.65 -42.89 -49.04
N ALA A 265 -10.85 -43.12 -49.57
CA ALA A 265 -11.90 -43.79 -48.81
C ALA A 265 -11.57 -45.29 -48.65
N GLY A 266 -11.74 -45.81 -47.43
CA GLY A 266 -11.36 -47.19 -47.09
C GLY A 266 -9.86 -47.39 -46.80
N PHE A 267 -9.02 -46.38 -47.05
CA PHE A 267 -7.64 -46.39 -46.55
C PHE A 267 -7.65 -46.18 -45.04
N PRO A 268 -6.83 -46.91 -44.24
CA PRO A 268 -6.75 -46.68 -42.82
C PRO A 268 -6.46 -45.20 -42.53
N PRO A 269 -7.15 -44.57 -41.56
CA PRO A 269 -6.84 -43.20 -41.18
C PRO A 269 -5.35 -43.13 -40.83
N CYS A 270 -4.65 -42.17 -41.44
CA CYS A 270 -3.22 -42.04 -41.22
C CYS A 270 -2.96 -41.86 -39.72
N SER A 271 -2.13 -42.75 -39.16
CA SER A 271 -1.94 -42.85 -37.70
C SER A 271 -1.13 -41.69 -37.12
N ALA A 272 -0.38 -40.98 -37.96
CA ALA A 272 0.40 -39.82 -37.57
C ALA A 272 -0.44 -38.54 -37.67
N LYS A 273 -0.35 -37.67 -36.65
CA LYS A 273 -0.97 -36.34 -36.68
C LYS A 273 -0.46 -35.56 -37.89
N ASN A 274 -1.31 -34.71 -38.46
CA ASN A 274 -0.98 -33.85 -39.61
C ASN A 274 -0.54 -34.57 -40.90
N THR A 275 -0.79 -35.86 -41.00
CA THR A 275 -0.72 -36.56 -42.29
C THR A 275 -2.08 -36.54 -42.98
N ALA A 276 -2.06 -36.59 -44.30
CA ALA A 276 -3.21 -36.81 -45.14
C ALA A 276 -2.92 -37.92 -46.14
N CYS A 277 -3.95 -38.67 -46.50
CA CYS A 277 -3.85 -39.59 -47.62
C CYS A 277 -3.65 -38.78 -48.90
N THR A 278 -2.53 -38.99 -49.58
CA THR A 278 -2.23 -38.44 -50.90
C THR A 278 -2.12 -39.57 -51.90
N VAL A 279 -2.45 -39.26 -53.15
CA VAL A 279 -2.28 -40.18 -54.28
C VAL A 279 -1.21 -39.61 -55.18
N PRO A 280 -0.23 -40.41 -55.64
CA PRO A 280 0.81 -39.94 -56.53
C PRO A 280 0.22 -39.18 -57.74
N ALA A 281 0.68 -37.95 -57.94
CA ALA A 281 0.19 -37.07 -59.02
C ALA A 281 0.52 -37.57 -60.44
N ASP A 282 1.30 -38.65 -60.57
CA ASP A 282 1.76 -39.19 -61.85
C ASP A 282 0.66 -39.92 -62.65
N GLY A 283 -0.55 -40.07 -62.08
CA GLY A 283 -1.69 -40.71 -62.72
C GLY A 283 -1.49 -42.20 -62.98
N LYS A 284 -0.43 -42.82 -62.46
CA LYS A 284 -0.08 -44.23 -62.71
C LYS A 284 -0.68 -45.22 -61.72
N GLY A 285 -1.64 -44.79 -60.89
CA GLY A 285 -2.42 -45.70 -60.04
C GLY A 285 -1.62 -46.37 -58.93
N GLY A 286 -0.63 -45.68 -58.35
CA GLY A 286 0.04 -46.13 -57.13
C GLY A 286 -0.92 -46.21 -55.93
N PRO A 287 -0.65 -47.06 -54.94
CA PRO A 287 -1.44 -47.11 -53.72
C PRO A 287 -1.38 -45.75 -52.98
N PRO A 288 -2.47 -45.34 -52.32
CA PRO A 288 -2.46 -44.15 -51.46
C PRO A 288 -1.37 -44.26 -50.39
N THR A 289 -0.70 -43.15 -50.11
CA THR A 289 0.32 -43.02 -49.07
C THR A 289 -0.07 -41.93 -48.09
N CYS A 290 0.34 -42.06 -46.82
CA CYS A 290 0.24 -40.96 -45.87
C CYS A 290 1.44 -40.04 -46.08
N GLU A 291 1.19 -38.84 -46.57
CA GLU A 291 2.18 -37.78 -46.64
C GLU A 291 1.78 -36.67 -45.68
N CYS A 292 2.72 -35.82 -45.28
CA CYS A 292 2.40 -34.65 -44.48
C CYS A 292 1.46 -33.72 -45.24
N LYS A 293 0.50 -33.11 -44.53
CA LYS A 293 -0.36 -32.07 -45.10
C LYS A 293 0.49 -30.93 -45.67
N PRO A 294 0.03 -30.21 -46.70
CA PRO A 294 0.73 -29.01 -47.17
C PRO A 294 1.01 -28.05 -46.00
N GLY A 295 2.27 -27.62 -45.85
CA GLY A 295 2.74 -26.82 -44.71
C GLY A 295 3.47 -27.62 -43.61
N TYR A 296 3.51 -28.96 -43.71
CA TYR A 296 4.14 -29.82 -42.71
C TYR A 296 5.36 -30.59 -43.25
N VAL A 297 6.44 -30.52 -42.46
CA VAL A 297 7.73 -31.21 -42.43
C VAL A 297 7.72 -32.68 -41.97
N ASP A 298 7.98 -33.71 -42.78
CA ASP A 298 8.29 -35.02 -42.18
C ASP A 298 9.69 -35.02 -41.58
N THR A 299 9.80 -35.24 -40.28
CA THR A 299 11.07 -35.33 -39.56
C THR A 299 11.24 -36.73 -38.97
N PRO A 300 12.44 -37.34 -39.04
CA PRO A 300 12.66 -38.68 -38.50
C PRO A 300 12.38 -38.81 -36.99
N GLU A 301 12.53 -37.70 -36.25
CA GLU A 301 12.41 -37.66 -34.79
C GLU A 301 10.99 -37.27 -34.32
N HIS A 302 10.23 -36.52 -35.12
CA HIS A 302 8.98 -35.90 -34.68
C HIS A 302 7.78 -36.14 -35.62
N GLY A 303 7.97 -36.84 -36.74
CA GLY A 303 6.94 -37.03 -37.77
C GLY A 303 6.61 -35.73 -38.49
N CYS A 304 5.36 -35.57 -38.92
CA CYS A 304 4.87 -34.39 -39.64
C CYS A 304 4.65 -33.18 -38.72
N VAL A 305 5.58 -32.24 -38.75
CA VAL A 305 5.57 -30.99 -37.95
C VAL A 305 5.34 -29.78 -38.83
N ASP A 306 4.57 -28.80 -38.38
CA ASP A 306 4.41 -27.52 -39.08
C ASP A 306 5.77 -26.80 -39.12
N GLU A 307 6.21 -26.42 -40.31
CA GLU A 307 7.47 -25.70 -40.53
C GLU A 307 7.37 -24.22 -40.13
N THR A 308 6.15 -23.72 -39.96
CA THR A 308 5.89 -22.33 -39.58
C THR A 308 6.37 -22.09 -38.15
N PRO A 309 7.30 -21.14 -37.92
CA PRO A 309 7.73 -20.84 -36.57
C PRO A 309 6.58 -20.33 -35.69
N PRO A 310 6.58 -20.65 -34.38
CA PRO A 310 5.54 -20.20 -33.47
C PRO A 310 5.50 -18.68 -33.38
N THR A 311 4.29 -18.11 -33.37
CA THR A 311 4.13 -16.67 -33.13
C THR A 311 4.05 -16.42 -31.63
N LEU A 312 4.93 -15.55 -31.12
CA LEU A 312 4.99 -15.16 -29.72
C LEU A 312 4.28 -13.82 -29.51
N LYS A 313 3.30 -13.79 -28.60
CA LYS A 313 2.56 -12.55 -28.24
C LYS A 313 2.61 -12.28 -26.75
N LEU A 314 3.04 -11.09 -26.35
CA LEU A 314 3.08 -10.67 -24.95
C LEU A 314 1.65 -10.42 -24.41
N ARG A 315 1.25 -11.07 -23.30
CA ARG A 315 -0.13 -10.94 -22.76
C ARG A 315 -0.42 -9.56 -22.17
N CYS A 316 0.57 -8.97 -21.53
CA CYS A 316 0.46 -7.68 -20.84
C CYS A 316 0.71 -6.47 -21.75
N ASP A 317 0.92 -6.68 -23.06
CA ASP A 317 1.21 -5.62 -24.00
C ASP A 317 0.09 -5.50 -25.05
N PRO A 318 -1.07 -4.96 -24.67
CA PRO A 318 -2.20 -4.80 -25.59
C PRO A 318 -1.89 -3.85 -26.74
N ASN A 319 -0.88 -2.99 -26.60
CA ASN A 319 -0.51 -1.99 -27.59
C ASN A 319 0.66 -2.45 -28.48
N ASN A 320 1.22 -3.62 -28.23
CA ASN A 320 2.36 -4.19 -28.93
C ASN A 320 3.57 -3.22 -28.99
N ASN A 321 3.80 -2.45 -27.93
CA ASN A 321 4.90 -1.47 -27.86
C ASN A 321 6.16 -2.03 -27.19
N GLY A 322 6.08 -3.25 -26.63
CA GLY A 322 7.14 -3.92 -25.89
C GLY A 322 7.52 -3.24 -24.58
N VAL A 323 6.74 -2.29 -24.05
CA VAL A 323 7.11 -1.50 -22.86
C VAL A 323 6.07 -1.64 -21.75
N MET A 324 6.45 -2.31 -20.66
CA MET A 324 5.69 -2.32 -19.41
C MET A 324 6.18 -1.19 -18.50
N LYS A 325 5.28 -0.30 -18.08
CA LYS A 325 5.60 0.78 -17.15
C LYS A 325 5.11 0.43 -15.75
N LEU A 326 6.05 0.33 -14.83
CA LEU A 326 5.81 0.13 -13.41
C LEU A 326 6.39 1.33 -12.65
N LYS A 327 6.01 1.49 -11.39
CA LYS A 327 6.63 2.44 -10.47
C LYS A 327 7.38 1.69 -9.40
N GLN A 328 8.26 2.40 -8.70
CA GLN A 328 8.79 1.87 -7.45
C GLN A 328 7.65 1.47 -6.50
N GLY A 329 7.86 0.46 -5.69
CA GLY A 329 6.86 -0.08 -4.77
C GLY A 329 5.80 -0.97 -5.41
N ASP A 330 5.70 -1.02 -6.75
CA ASP A 330 4.86 -2.01 -7.43
C ASP A 330 5.50 -3.40 -7.33
N ASN A 331 4.65 -4.44 -7.31
CA ASN A 331 5.10 -5.82 -7.44
C ASN A 331 5.27 -6.14 -8.93
N TYR A 332 6.40 -6.73 -9.28
CA TYR A 332 6.61 -7.23 -10.63
C TYR A 332 5.81 -8.53 -10.82
N GLU A 333 4.85 -8.50 -11.73
CA GLU A 333 4.15 -9.69 -12.19
C GLU A 333 4.66 -10.09 -13.57
N GLU A 334 4.97 -11.38 -13.73
CA GLU A 334 5.45 -11.89 -15.00
C GLU A 334 4.32 -11.87 -16.05
N CYS A 335 4.55 -11.14 -17.13
CA CYS A 335 3.63 -10.92 -18.25
C CYS A 335 3.27 -12.22 -18.97
N ALA A 336 4.22 -13.14 -19.06
CA ALA A 336 4.15 -14.33 -19.90
C ALA A 336 3.96 -14.03 -21.39
N VAL A 337 3.99 -15.09 -22.21
CA VAL A 337 3.87 -15.03 -23.66
C VAL A 337 2.84 -16.07 -24.08
N ASP A 338 1.88 -15.66 -24.90
CA ASP A 338 1.03 -16.57 -25.68
C ASP A 338 1.84 -17.13 -26.84
N ILE A 339 1.91 -18.44 -26.91
CA ILE A 339 2.58 -19.18 -27.98
C ILE A 339 1.48 -19.71 -28.91
N MET A 340 1.38 -19.12 -30.09
CA MET A 340 0.47 -19.56 -31.14
C MET A 340 1.25 -20.47 -32.08
N ASP A 341 0.98 -21.77 -32.01
CA ASP A 341 1.71 -22.81 -32.74
C ASP A 341 0.79 -24.01 -33.00
N ASP A 342 0.72 -24.47 -34.25
CA ASP A 342 -0.08 -25.63 -34.64
C ASP A 342 0.58 -26.97 -34.23
N ASN A 343 1.83 -26.94 -33.76
CA ASN A 343 2.56 -28.07 -33.18
C ASN A 343 2.40 -28.21 -31.66
N ALA A 344 1.52 -27.43 -31.01
CA ALA A 344 1.56 -27.18 -29.56
C ALA A 344 1.51 -28.42 -28.65
N GLU A 345 0.93 -29.54 -29.10
CA GLU A 345 0.44 -30.58 -28.20
C GLU A 345 1.39 -31.77 -27.99
N ASP A 346 2.35 -32.04 -28.88
CA ASP A 346 3.03 -33.34 -28.92
C ASP A 346 4.56 -33.29 -28.82
N LEU A 347 5.17 -32.10 -28.87
CA LEU A 347 6.63 -31.98 -28.94
C LEU A 347 7.24 -31.37 -27.68
N ALA A 348 8.39 -31.90 -27.28
CA ALA A 348 9.22 -31.35 -26.22
C ALA A 348 9.65 -29.93 -26.60
N ARG A 349 9.34 -28.95 -25.74
CA ARG A 349 9.71 -27.55 -25.94
C ARG A 349 10.55 -27.09 -24.78
N THR A 350 11.57 -26.30 -25.13
CA THR A 350 12.38 -25.59 -24.16
C THR A 350 11.98 -24.13 -24.20
N LEU A 351 11.41 -23.65 -23.11
CA LEU A 351 11.01 -22.26 -22.97
C LEU A 351 11.97 -21.57 -22.03
N LYS A 352 12.48 -20.43 -22.46
CA LYS A 352 13.50 -19.72 -21.73
C LYS A 352 13.10 -18.27 -21.53
N ILE A 353 13.20 -17.81 -20.29
CA ILE A 353 13.00 -16.41 -19.90
C ILE A 353 14.31 -15.88 -19.35
N LYS A 354 14.86 -14.87 -20.01
CA LYS A 354 16.10 -14.22 -19.62
C LYS A 354 15.87 -12.77 -19.23
N TYR A 355 16.37 -12.38 -18.07
CA TYR A 355 16.33 -11.02 -17.55
C TYR A 355 17.70 -10.35 -17.75
N SER A 356 17.71 -9.08 -18.17
CA SER A 356 18.97 -8.32 -18.31
C SER A 356 19.62 -7.98 -16.96
N GLU A 357 18.82 -7.89 -15.91
CA GLU A 357 19.25 -7.71 -14.53
C GLU A 357 18.51 -8.72 -13.63
N PRO A 358 19.09 -9.11 -12.48
CA PRO A 358 18.39 -9.97 -11.53
C PRO A 358 17.06 -9.34 -11.10
N LEU A 359 15.99 -10.11 -11.17
CA LEU A 359 14.71 -9.63 -10.67
C LEU A 359 14.80 -9.42 -9.15
N PRO A 360 14.39 -8.25 -8.63
CA PRO A 360 14.28 -8.08 -7.19
C PRO A 360 13.18 -9.01 -6.68
N SER A 361 13.44 -9.69 -5.56
CA SER A 361 12.42 -10.47 -4.88
C SER A 361 11.37 -9.51 -4.28
N GLY A 362 10.11 -9.70 -4.67
CA GLY A 362 8.99 -8.86 -4.25
C GLY A 362 8.94 -7.51 -4.95
N CYS A 363 9.15 -6.45 -4.19
CA CYS A 363 8.82 -5.09 -4.60
C CYS A 363 9.93 -4.43 -5.41
N LEU A 364 9.54 -3.70 -6.46
CA LEU A 364 10.48 -2.93 -7.26
C LEU A 364 10.99 -1.72 -6.48
N ARG A 365 12.19 -1.81 -5.91
CA ARG A 365 12.81 -0.69 -5.18
C ARG A 365 13.77 0.14 -6.03
N LYS A 366 14.35 -0.44 -7.07
CA LYS A 366 15.34 0.23 -7.93
C LYS A 366 14.65 0.77 -9.17
N MET A 367 14.77 2.07 -9.44
CA MET A 367 14.38 2.63 -10.72
C MET A 367 15.30 2.18 -11.84
N GLY A 368 14.81 2.24 -13.07
CA GLY A 368 15.58 1.98 -14.26
C GLY A 368 14.76 1.18 -15.26
N SER A 369 15.45 0.55 -16.20
CA SER A 369 14.81 -0.33 -17.16
C SER A 369 15.57 -1.65 -17.23
N PHE A 370 14.84 -2.75 -17.25
CA PHE A 370 15.41 -4.06 -17.57
C PHE A 370 14.63 -4.70 -18.70
N THR A 371 15.30 -5.57 -19.46
CA THR A 371 14.70 -6.29 -20.59
C THR A 371 14.43 -7.72 -20.18
N VAL A 372 13.27 -8.23 -20.57
CA VAL A 372 12.86 -9.62 -20.42
C VAL A 372 12.76 -10.21 -21.83
N ASN A 373 13.61 -11.19 -22.14
CA ASN A 373 13.60 -11.90 -23.40
C ASN A 373 12.99 -13.29 -23.19
N TYR A 374 11.99 -13.63 -23.99
CA TYR A 374 11.36 -14.94 -24.03
C TYR A 374 11.80 -15.61 -25.31
N SER A 375 12.32 -16.83 -25.21
CA SER A 375 12.66 -17.63 -26.38
C SER A 375 12.03 -19.02 -26.27
N VAL A 376 11.51 -19.51 -27.39
CA VAL A 376 10.99 -20.87 -27.55
C VAL A 376 11.87 -21.57 -28.57
N ALA A 377 12.50 -22.68 -28.16
CA ALA A 377 13.28 -23.51 -29.07
C ALA A 377 12.34 -24.38 -29.91
N THR A 378 12.50 -24.29 -31.23
CA THR A 378 11.75 -25.07 -32.23
C THR A 378 12.76 -25.61 -33.24
N PRO A 379 13.55 -26.64 -32.88
CA PRO A 379 14.70 -27.08 -33.67
C PRO A 379 14.35 -27.56 -35.09
N TRP A 380 13.08 -27.84 -35.36
CA TRP A 380 12.55 -28.23 -36.68
C TRP A 380 12.12 -27.06 -37.57
N THR A 381 12.12 -25.82 -37.07
CA THR A 381 11.77 -24.61 -37.86
C THR A 381 13.03 -23.84 -38.27
N ASP A 382 12.90 -22.93 -39.27
CA ASP A 382 13.94 -21.96 -39.62
C ASP A 382 13.41 -20.53 -39.40
N PRO A 383 13.92 -19.77 -38.40
CA PRO A 383 15.02 -20.11 -37.49
C PRO A 383 14.63 -21.17 -36.43
N PRO A 384 15.62 -21.85 -35.80
CA PRO A 384 15.38 -22.96 -34.85
C PRO A 384 14.93 -22.48 -33.45
N PHE A 385 14.67 -21.19 -33.29
CA PHE A 385 14.06 -20.60 -32.12
C PHE A 385 13.34 -19.32 -32.52
N GLN A 386 12.29 -18.99 -31.77
CA GLN A 386 11.61 -17.70 -31.85
C GLN A 386 11.85 -16.93 -30.56
N GLU A 387 12.01 -15.62 -30.68
CA GLU A 387 12.21 -14.74 -29.52
C GLU A 387 11.31 -13.51 -29.56
N VAL A 388 10.86 -13.08 -28.39
CA VAL A 388 10.18 -11.81 -28.18
C VAL A 388 10.74 -11.18 -26.93
N ALA A 389 10.97 -9.87 -26.96
CA ALA A 389 11.49 -9.14 -25.81
C ALA A 389 10.57 -8.00 -25.40
N ARG A 390 10.56 -7.69 -24.11
CA ARG A 390 9.94 -6.47 -23.57
C ARG A 390 10.88 -5.74 -22.65
N THR A 391 10.72 -4.43 -22.59
CA THR A 391 11.37 -3.54 -21.64
C THR A 391 10.40 -3.24 -20.50
N VAL A 392 10.87 -3.41 -19.27
CA VAL A 392 10.17 -3.01 -18.05
C VAL A 392 10.81 -1.72 -17.56
N GLU A 393 10.06 -0.62 -17.60
CA GLU A 393 10.48 0.69 -17.11
C GLU A 393 9.91 0.90 -15.71
N VAL A 394 10.80 1.00 -14.72
CA VAL A 394 10.44 1.31 -13.33
C VAL A 394 10.68 2.80 -13.09
N GLY A 395 9.58 3.56 -13.06
CA GLY A 395 9.58 4.99 -12.78
C GLY A 395 9.63 5.31 -11.29
N ASP A 396 9.91 6.58 -11.00
CA ASP A 396 9.90 7.16 -9.65
C ASP A 396 8.49 7.09 -9.03
N LEU A 397 8.42 6.70 -7.76
CA LEU A 397 7.21 6.77 -6.95
C LEU A 397 7.33 7.98 -6.02
N ASP A 398 6.34 8.88 -6.05
CA ASP A 398 6.30 9.97 -5.07
C ASP A 398 5.84 9.44 -3.70
N GLU A 399 6.77 8.97 -2.87
CA GLU A 399 6.43 8.32 -1.60
C GLU A 399 5.67 9.29 -0.68
N CYS A 400 5.97 10.59 -0.77
CA CYS A 400 5.34 11.63 0.04
C CYS A 400 3.86 11.88 -0.30
N LYS A 401 3.38 11.42 -1.45
CA LYS A 401 1.96 11.52 -1.85
C LYS A 401 1.15 10.27 -1.52
N ILE A 402 1.78 9.19 -1.05
CA ILE A 402 1.10 7.94 -0.73
C ILE A 402 0.22 8.13 0.50
N SER A 403 -1.09 7.92 0.33
CA SER A 403 -2.02 7.92 1.46
C SER A 403 -1.91 6.63 2.28
N SER A 404 -2.25 6.68 3.57
CA SER A 404 -2.29 5.51 4.45
C SER A 404 -3.25 4.39 3.98
N LYS A 405 -4.21 4.71 3.12
CA LYS A 405 -5.08 3.70 2.47
C LYS A 405 -4.41 3.04 1.28
N GLN A 406 -3.69 3.81 0.46
CA GLN A 406 -2.93 3.29 -0.67
C GLN A 406 -1.72 2.46 -0.24
N ALA A 407 -1.19 2.74 0.94
CA ALA A 407 -0.11 2.00 1.58
C ALA A 407 -0.36 0.48 1.71
N GLN A 408 -1.61 0.01 1.62
CA GLN A 408 -1.92 -1.42 1.62
C GLN A 408 -1.58 -2.12 0.30
N PHE A 409 -1.53 -1.36 -0.80
CA PHE A 409 -1.21 -1.86 -2.15
C PHE A 409 0.27 -1.72 -2.50
N TYR A 410 0.95 -0.78 -1.84
CA TYR A 410 2.39 -0.59 -1.97
C TYR A 410 3.12 -1.35 -0.89
N CYS A 411 4.38 -1.62 -1.15
CA CYS A 411 5.22 -2.33 -0.21
C CYS A 411 5.46 -1.49 1.06
N PRO A 412 5.47 -2.11 2.25
CA PRO A 412 5.66 -1.40 3.52
C PRO A 412 6.92 -0.52 3.55
N GLU A 413 7.94 -0.85 2.77
CA GLU A 413 9.21 -0.14 2.68
C GLU A 413 9.18 1.06 1.74
N ALA A 414 8.21 1.11 0.80
CA ALA A 414 7.96 2.29 -0.04
C ALA A 414 7.11 3.34 0.68
N MET A 415 6.61 3.04 1.89
CA MET A 415 5.90 4.03 2.69
C MET A 415 6.87 5.01 3.35
N PRO A 416 6.59 6.33 3.29
CA PRO A 416 7.41 7.29 3.99
C PRO A 416 7.27 7.12 5.50
N ARG A 417 8.40 6.90 6.18
CA ARG A 417 8.46 6.78 7.65
C ARG A 417 9.06 8.03 8.29
N CYS A 418 8.61 9.22 7.91
CA CYS A 418 9.07 10.46 8.54
C CYS A 418 8.47 10.63 9.94
N ASP A 419 9.23 11.26 10.85
CA ASP A 419 8.77 11.64 12.18
C ASP A 419 7.87 12.88 12.13
N VAL A 420 6.69 12.72 11.53
CA VAL A 420 5.70 13.80 11.35
C VAL A 420 5.21 14.34 12.69
N ALA A 421 5.24 13.53 13.75
CA ALA A 421 4.89 13.97 15.10
C ALA A 421 5.86 15.03 15.63
N SER A 422 7.14 14.93 15.25
CA SER A 422 8.18 15.95 15.50
C SER A 422 8.35 16.92 14.32
N GLY A 423 7.34 17.05 13.45
CA GLY A 423 7.32 18.06 12.39
C GLY A 423 8.23 17.77 11.20
N ALA A 424 8.76 16.54 11.05
CA ALA A 424 9.54 16.17 9.87
C ALA A 424 8.67 16.25 8.61
N VAL A 425 9.21 16.83 7.54
CA VAL A 425 8.53 16.98 6.26
C VAL A 425 9.15 16.01 5.26
N CYS A 426 8.31 15.13 4.68
CA CYS A 426 8.72 14.25 3.60
C CYS A 426 9.03 15.06 2.34
N LYS A 427 10.18 14.78 1.71
CA LYS A 427 10.53 15.27 0.38
C LYS A 427 10.88 14.12 -0.55
N ASN A 428 10.18 14.05 -1.66
CA ASN A 428 10.50 13.11 -2.72
C ASN A 428 11.86 13.44 -3.31
N THR A 429 12.65 12.41 -3.56
CA THR A 429 13.88 12.47 -4.35
C THR A 429 13.73 11.52 -5.54
N VAL A 430 14.67 11.51 -6.49
CA VAL A 430 14.55 10.64 -7.66
C VAL A 430 15.05 9.25 -7.26
N GLY A 431 14.15 8.29 -7.13
CA GLY A 431 14.43 6.91 -6.75
C GLY A 431 14.32 6.64 -5.26
N SER A 432 13.88 7.61 -4.46
CA SER A 432 13.80 7.51 -3.01
C SER A 432 13.08 8.72 -2.41
N TYR A 433 13.01 8.81 -1.09
CA TYR A 433 12.60 10.00 -0.38
C TYR A 433 13.56 10.34 0.76
N THR A 434 13.47 11.58 1.24
CA THR A 434 14.17 12.05 2.44
C THR A 434 13.19 12.72 3.40
N CYS A 435 13.48 12.64 4.69
CA CYS A 435 12.70 13.33 5.71
C CYS A 435 13.52 14.51 6.23
N GLU A 436 13.03 15.73 6.01
CA GLU A 436 13.71 16.92 6.49
C GLU A 436 13.13 17.35 7.83
N CYS A 437 14.02 17.42 8.82
CA CYS A 437 13.70 17.98 10.11
C CYS A 437 13.45 19.51 10.01
N PRO A 438 12.49 20.05 10.78
CA PRO A 438 12.25 21.47 10.81
C PRO A 438 13.47 22.22 11.36
N LYS A 439 13.51 23.54 11.13
CA LYS A 439 14.52 24.39 11.80
C LYS A 439 14.48 24.13 13.31
N CYS A 440 15.64 24.26 13.96
CA CYS A 440 15.83 23.97 15.38
C CYS A 440 15.87 22.49 15.77
N THR A 441 15.85 21.56 14.83
CA THR A 441 15.97 20.13 15.14
C THR A 441 17.12 19.47 14.39
N THR A 442 17.72 18.46 15.00
CA THR A 442 18.76 17.60 14.40
C THR A 442 18.26 16.16 14.27
N GLY A 443 18.93 15.39 13.43
CA GLY A 443 18.56 14.01 13.12
C GLY A 443 18.36 13.81 11.62
N ASP A 444 18.03 12.59 11.25
CA ASP A 444 17.71 12.18 9.88
C ASP A 444 16.22 12.36 9.54
N GLY A 445 15.37 12.69 10.52
CA GLY A 445 13.94 12.91 10.33
C GLY A 445 13.12 11.65 10.08
N PHE A 446 13.75 10.48 10.07
CA PHE A 446 13.08 9.19 9.90
C PHE A 446 12.76 8.57 11.25
N LEU A 447 11.65 7.85 11.33
CA LEU A 447 11.42 6.86 12.36
C LEU A 447 12.20 5.57 12.02
N PRO A 448 12.56 4.73 13.01
CA PRO A 448 13.23 3.47 12.74
C PRO A 448 12.41 2.58 11.80
N ILE A 449 13.01 2.17 10.69
CA ILE A 449 12.40 1.27 9.70
C ILE A 449 12.87 -0.16 9.99
N SER A 450 11.94 -1.05 10.34
CA SER A 450 12.26 -2.45 10.63
C SER A 450 12.85 -3.15 9.40
N GLY A 451 13.97 -3.85 9.56
CA GLY A 451 14.58 -4.65 8.49
C GLY A 451 15.55 -3.92 7.57
N ILE A 452 15.65 -2.58 7.67
CA ILE A 452 16.65 -1.80 6.90
C ILE A 452 17.87 -1.53 7.78
N ASN A 453 19.01 -2.10 7.38
CA ASN A 453 20.30 -1.78 7.98
C ASN A 453 20.77 -0.40 7.47
N PRO A 454 21.38 0.47 8.32
CA PRO A 454 22.06 1.68 7.86
C PRO A 454 23.06 1.49 6.70
N ASP A 455 23.58 0.28 6.46
CA ASP A 455 24.46 -0.03 5.35
C ASP A 455 23.74 -0.60 4.10
N ASP A 456 22.42 -0.71 4.12
CA ASP A 456 21.64 -1.22 3.00
C ASP A 456 21.67 -0.21 1.82
N PRO A 457 22.10 -0.61 0.60
CA PRO A 457 22.09 0.27 -0.57
C PRO A 457 20.70 0.72 -1.00
N LEU A 458 19.63 0.06 -0.53
CA LEU A 458 18.23 0.40 -0.81
C LEU A 458 17.60 1.24 0.30
N LYS A 459 18.38 1.71 1.28
CA LYS A 459 17.86 2.61 2.33
C LYS A 459 17.43 3.96 1.74
N PRO A 460 16.45 4.64 2.36
CA PRO A 460 16.08 5.99 1.96
C PRO A 460 17.25 6.98 2.00
N PHE A 461 17.22 8.00 1.17
CA PHE A 461 18.29 9.00 1.13
C PHE A 461 18.44 9.73 2.47
N ASN A 462 19.67 9.80 2.99
CA ASN A 462 20.05 10.29 4.32
C ASN A 462 19.56 9.47 5.52
N TYR A 463 18.99 8.27 5.33
CA TYR A 463 18.61 7.41 6.45
C TYR A 463 19.85 7.02 7.28
N ASN A 464 19.81 7.33 8.58
CA ASN A 464 20.88 7.10 9.55
C ASN A 464 20.36 6.34 10.78
N GLY A 465 19.53 5.32 10.54
CA GLY A 465 18.98 4.44 11.58
C GLY A 465 17.68 4.94 12.22
N GLY A 466 17.08 6.02 11.70
CA GLY A 466 15.78 6.48 12.17
C GLY A 466 15.88 7.23 13.50
N THR A 467 16.76 8.22 13.54
CA THR A 467 17.00 9.06 14.73
C THR A 467 15.86 10.04 15.02
N GLY A 468 14.92 10.20 14.10
CA GLY A 468 13.80 11.14 14.20
C GLY A 468 14.27 12.59 14.11
N CYS A 469 13.42 13.51 14.56
CA CYS A 469 13.82 14.91 14.77
C CYS A 469 13.93 15.18 16.27
N VAL A 470 15.13 15.54 16.71
CA VAL A 470 15.45 15.87 18.10
C VAL A 470 15.67 17.37 18.21
N ASP A 471 15.10 17.98 19.25
CA ASP A 471 15.32 19.41 19.49
C ASP A 471 16.80 19.70 19.76
N SER A 472 17.31 20.69 19.06
CA SER A 472 18.70 21.14 19.11
C SER A 472 18.82 22.64 19.32
N CYS A 473 17.69 23.36 19.39
CA CYS A 473 17.73 24.79 19.61
C CYS A 473 18.03 25.10 21.06
N LYS A 474 18.78 26.19 21.24
CA LYS A 474 18.96 26.78 22.55
C LYS A 474 17.70 27.60 22.86
N PRO A 475 17.15 27.49 24.09
CA PRO A 475 16.08 28.40 24.49
C PRO A 475 16.51 29.86 24.41
N ASP A 476 15.59 30.73 23.99
CA ASP A 476 15.75 32.18 23.99
C ASP A 476 15.42 32.72 25.39
N LEU A 477 16.38 33.38 26.03
CA LEU A 477 16.27 33.93 27.38
C LEU A 477 16.34 35.46 27.34
N LYS A 478 15.31 36.13 27.85
CA LYS A 478 15.21 37.61 27.87
C LYS A 478 15.02 38.12 29.29
N LEU A 479 15.83 39.09 29.69
CA LEU A 479 15.70 39.77 30.99
C LEU A 479 14.69 40.92 30.92
N HIS A 480 13.92 41.10 31.99
CA HIS A 480 12.95 42.18 32.15
C HIS A 480 13.32 43.13 33.30
N GLY A 481 13.01 44.41 33.17
CA GLY A 481 13.35 45.42 34.18
C GLY A 481 14.79 45.96 34.05
N PRO A 482 15.26 46.73 35.05
CA PRO A 482 16.51 47.49 34.92
C PRO A 482 17.75 46.58 34.93
N ASN A 483 18.71 46.89 34.06
CA ASN A 483 20.03 46.29 33.99
C ASN A 483 21.08 47.37 33.61
N PRO A 484 21.96 47.81 34.52
CA PRO A 484 22.17 47.29 35.86
C PRO A 484 21.02 47.60 36.83
N ARG A 485 20.85 46.75 37.84
CA ARG A 485 20.03 47.04 39.02
C ARG A 485 20.88 47.74 40.07
N VAL A 486 20.51 48.97 40.42
CA VAL A 486 21.23 49.76 41.42
C VAL A 486 20.51 49.67 42.77
N PHE A 487 21.23 49.24 43.81
CA PHE A 487 20.79 49.30 45.20
C PHE A 487 21.53 50.44 45.91
N ARG A 488 20.76 51.44 46.32
CA ARG A 488 21.29 52.58 47.07
C ARG A 488 21.22 52.26 48.57
N VAL A 489 22.37 52.23 49.22
CA VAL A 489 22.49 51.93 50.66
C VAL A 489 23.11 53.13 51.39
N ALA A 490 22.67 53.39 52.61
CA ALA A 490 23.29 54.45 53.42
C ALA A 490 24.72 54.06 53.76
N LYS A 491 25.66 55.03 53.77
CA LYS A 491 27.07 54.85 54.16
C LYS A 491 27.28 54.21 55.54
N ASN A 492 26.26 53.98 56.36
CA ASN A 492 26.32 53.30 57.67
C ASN A 492 25.45 52.03 57.79
N ASN A 493 24.65 51.66 56.77
CA ASN A 493 23.72 50.54 56.83
C ASN A 493 24.00 49.51 55.73
N GLY A 494 23.89 48.22 56.06
CA GLY A 494 23.91 47.13 55.07
C GLY A 494 22.61 47.05 54.25
N ILE A 495 22.62 46.22 53.20
CA ILE A 495 21.48 45.93 52.31
C ILE A 495 20.29 45.32 53.07
N GLN A 496 20.52 44.70 54.24
CA GLN A 496 19.47 44.07 55.04
C GLN A 496 18.33 45.02 55.46
N GLY A 497 18.59 46.33 55.53
CA GLY A 497 17.55 47.33 55.80
C GLY A 497 16.52 47.50 54.68
N LEU A 498 16.80 47.00 53.46
CA LEU A 498 15.92 47.16 52.30
C LEU A 498 14.84 46.07 52.20
N THR A 499 15.10 44.86 52.69
CA THR A 499 14.18 43.70 52.52
C THR A 499 13.30 43.40 53.72
N SER A 500 13.64 43.93 54.89
CA SER A 500 12.91 43.68 56.13
C SER A 500 11.69 44.58 56.23
N LYS A 501 10.65 44.30 55.43
CA LYS A 501 9.32 44.91 55.61
C LYS A 501 8.74 44.49 56.97
N GLY A 502 8.94 45.32 57.99
CA GLY A 502 8.09 45.38 59.18
C GLY A 502 8.30 44.30 60.25
N LYS A 503 9.34 43.46 60.17
CA LYS A 503 9.73 42.63 61.32
C LYS A 503 10.74 43.44 62.12
N GLU A 504 10.35 43.94 63.30
CA GLU A 504 11.27 44.56 64.26
C GLU A 504 12.46 43.63 64.47
N VAL A 505 13.57 43.91 63.79
CA VAL A 505 14.84 43.25 64.02
C VAL A 505 15.30 43.78 65.37
N SER A 506 15.26 42.93 66.39
CA SER A 506 15.72 43.29 67.73
C SER A 506 17.15 43.84 67.62
N THR A 507 17.34 45.01 68.21
CA THR A 507 18.53 45.86 68.14
C THR A 507 19.71 45.20 68.85
N GLY A 508 20.27 44.14 68.28
CA GLY A 508 21.61 43.65 68.58
C GLY A 508 22.62 44.38 67.71
N PHE A 509 22.85 45.67 67.97
CA PHE A 509 23.82 46.50 67.26
C PHE A 509 25.25 46.02 67.60
N ILE A 510 25.77 45.05 66.84
CA ILE A 510 27.20 44.73 66.87
C ILE A 510 27.92 45.85 66.14
N LYS A 511 28.54 46.77 66.89
CA LYS A 511 29.51 47.73 66.36
C LYS A 511 30.72 46.96 65.85
N SER A 512 30.68 46.57 64.58
CA SER A 512 31.87 46.20 63.81
C SER A 512 32.59 47.49 63.47
N GLU A 513 33.43 47.96 64.40
CA GLU A 513 34.43 48.99 64.12
C GLU A 513 35.58 48.31 63.36
N SER A 514 35.81 48.76 62.13
CA SER A 514 36.87 48.38 61.18
C SER A 514 36.65 47.13 60.29
N GLY A 515 36.75 47.37 58.99
CA GLY A 515 37.20 46.39 57.99
C GLY A 515 36.10 45.81 57.10
N ASP A 516 36.06 46.28 55.85
CA ASP A 516 35.34 45.70 54.69
C ASP A 516 33.91 45.22 54.94
N ARG A 517 32.93 46.07 54.56
CA ARG A 517 31.54 45.62 54.42
C ARG A 517 31.46 44.45 53.44
N ASN A 518 31.02 43.32 53.95
CA ASN A 518 30.86 42.12 53.15
C ASN A 518 29.54 42.18 52.36
N TYR A 519 29.43 43.14 51.44
CA TYR A 519 28.30 43.25 50.50
C TYR A 519 28.14 41.97 49.67
N ASP A 520 29.20 41.18 49.49
CA ASP A 520 29.11 39.90 48.80
C ASP A 520 28.16 38.92 49.51
N ALA A 521 28.28 38.78 50.84
CA ALA A 521 27.36 37.94 51.62
C ALA A 521 25.93 38.49 51.61
N GLU A 522 25.76 39.80 51.68
CA GLU A 522 24.45 40.44 51.69
C GLU A 522 23.73 40.36 50.34
N VAL A 523 24.43 40.60 49.23
CA VAL A 523 23.89 40.46 47.86
C VAL A 523 23.53 38.99 47.59
N LYS A 524 24.36 38.04 48.02
CA LYS A 524 24.03 36.60 47.95
C LYS A 524 22.78 36.26 48.76
N ALA A 525 22.67 36.78 49.98
CA ALA A 525 21.50 36.56 50.83
C ALA A 525 20.23 37.19 50.24
N LEU A 526 20.34 38.40 49.68
CA LEU A 526 19.24 39.10 48.99
C LEU A 526 18.72 38.28 47.80
N ILE A 527 19.61 37.82 46.93
CA ILE A 527 19.23 37.09 45.71
C ILE A 527 18.64 35.73 46.07
N ARG A 528 19.26 34.98 47.00
CA ARG A 528 18.74 33.67 47.43
C ARG A 528 17.41 33.79 48.17
N GLY A 529 17.27 34.79 49.05
CA GLY A 529 16.06 35.00 49.85
C GLY A 529 14.86 35.52 49.06
N SER A 530 15.10 36.21 47.95
CA SER A 530 14.05 36.71 47.05
C SER A 530 13.88 35.89 45.77
N GLU A 531 14.66 34.82 45.58
CA GLU A 531 14.76 34.08 44.32
C GLU A 531 15.02 35.02 43.10
N GLY A 532 15.76 36.11 43.33
CA GLY A 532 16.07 37.12 42.32
C GLY A 532 14.94 38.10 41.99
N VAL A 533 13.77 38.04 42.65
CA VAL A 533 12.63 38.96 42.44
C VAL A 533 13.03 40.44 42.58
N GLU A 534 13.83 40.74 43.62
CA GLU A 534 14.29 42.11 43.92
C GLU A 534 15.18 42.71 42.82
N LEU A 535 15.71 41.87 41.92
CA LEU A 535 16.58 42.31 40.83
C LEU A 535 15.81 42.96 39.67
N CYS A 536 14.52 42.65 39.51
CA CYS A 536 13.67 43.24 38.49
C CYS A 536 12.51 44.08 39.05
N ALA A 537 12.27 44.01 40.37
CA ALA A 537 11.25 44.81 41.04
C ALA A 537 11.49 46.32 40.82
N THR A 538 10.49 46.99 40.31
CA THR A 538 10.38 48.45 40.20
C THR A 538 9.39 48.95 41.26
N LYS A 539 9.38 50.26 41.54
CA LYS A 539 8.40 50.83 42.47
C LYS A 539 6.96 50.45 42.10
N ASP A 540 6.68 50.38 40.80
CA ASP A 540 5.35 50.16 40.24
C ASP A 540 4.86 48.71 40.33
N ASN A 541 5.77 47.74 40.48
CA ASN A 541 5.43 46.31 40.45
C ASN A 541 6.02 45.48 41.61
N ALA A 542 6.64 46.12 42.59
CA ALA A 542 7.28 45.43 43.72
C ALA A 542 6.35 44.50 44.52
N ALA A 543 5.03 44.72 44.49
CA ALA A 543 4.06 43.87 45.17
C ALA A 543 3.58 42.65 44.33
N THR A 544 3.78 42.67 43.01
CA THR A 544 3.21 41.68 42.09
C THR A 544 4.25 40.89 41.30
N VAL A 545 5.50 41.32 41.30
CA VAL A 545 6.60 40.62 40.62
C VAL A 545 6.92 39.31 41.33
N THR A 546 6.96 38.25 40.54
CA THR A 546 7.53 36.95 40.91
C THR A 546 8.81 36.71 40.10
N SER A 547 9.59 35.69 40.45
CA SER A 547 10.84 35.36 39.75
C SER A 547 10.65 35.16 38.24
N ARG A 548 9.50 34.62 37.83
CA ARG A 548 9.05 34.47 36.43
C ARG A 548 8.88 35.78 35.66
N HIS A 549 8.66 36.90 36.36
CA HIS A 549 8.52 38.21 35.73
C HIS A 549 9.87 38.89 35.47
N CYS A 550 10.95 38.44 36.13
CA CYS A 550 12.27 39.03 35.97
C CYS A 550 12.99 38.61 34.68
N ALA A 551 12.59 37.47 34.13
CA ALA A 551 13.12 36.95 32.88
C ALA A 551 12.07 36.03 32.26
N THR A 552 11.96 36.05 30.93
CA THR A 552 11.16 35.07 30.19
C THR A 552 12.09 34.19 29.39
N ALA A 553 11.79 32.90 29.36
CA ALA A 553 12.49 31.93 28.54
C ALA A 553 11.48 31.23 27.64
N SER A 554 11.77 31.12 26.36
CA SER A 554 10.94 30.37 25.43
C SER A 554 11.81 29.54 24.52
N ASP A 555 11.35 28.34 24.19
CA ASP A 555 12.05 27.44 23.29
C ASP A 555 11.17 27.10 22.08
N THR A 556 11.79 26.97 20.91
CA THR A 556 11.08 26.62 19.68
C THR A 556 11.27 25.15 19.40
N THR A 557 10.37 24.34 19.96
CA THR A 557 10.38 22.89 19.79
C THR A 557 9.65 22.49 18.49
N PRO A 558 9.84 21.27 17.98
CA PRO A 558 9.06 20.80 16.83
C PRO A 558 7.54 20.77 17.08
N SER A 559 7.08 20.70 18.33
CA SER A 559 5.66 20.80 18.69
C SER A 559 5.14 22.24 18.82
N GLY A 560 6.00 23.25 18.63
CA GLY A 560 5.70 24.67 18.78
C GLY A 560 6.53 25.36 19.85
N VAL A 561 6.17 26.62 20.14
CA VAL A 561 6.88 27.44 21.14
C VAL A 561 6.46 27.02 22.55
N VAL A 562 7.43 26.62 23.38
CA VAL A 562 7.22 26.21 24.76
C VAL A 562 7.76 27.29 25.70
N ASP A 563 6.93 27.74 26.64
CA ASP A 563 7.35 28.65 27.71
C ASP A 563 8.15 27.89 28.77
N LEU A 564 9.40 28.33 28.98
CA LEU A 564 10.34 27.79 29.96
C LEU A 564 10.61 28.77 31.10
N SER A 565 9.84 29.86 31.22
CA SER A 565 10.07 30.91 32.23
C SER A 565 10.08 30.36 33.66
N ASP A 566 9.34 29.28 33.90
CA ASP A 566 9.26 28.60 35.19
C ASP A 566 10.51 27.79 35.56
N LYS A 567 11.37 27.53 34.57
CA LYS A 567 12.60 26.73 34.72
C LYS A 567 13.86 27.59 34.77
N ILE A 568 13.72 28.91 34.79
CA ILE A 568 14.85 29.81 34.87
C ILE A 568 15.50 29.65 36.25
N MET A 569 16.79 29.35 36.25
CA MET A 569 17.62 29.25 37.43
C MET A 569 18.46 30.52 37.55
N VAL A 570 18.26 31.25 38.65
CA VAL A 570 19.11 32.37 39.03
C VAL A 570 20.31 31.82 39.78
N GLY A 571 21.50 31.96 39.21
CA GLY A 571 22.73 31.50 39.84
C GLY A 571 23.28 32.48 40.88
N ASP A 572 24.33 32.07 41.58
CA ASP A 572 24.98 32.91 42.57
C ASP A 572 25.63 34.15 41.92
N PRO A 573 25.54 35.34 42.55
CA PRO A 573 26.20 36.55 42.07
C PRO A 573 27.72 36.39 42.06
N VAL A 574 28.35 36.82 40.97
CA VAL A 574 29.80 36.86 40.80
C VAL A 574 30.27 38.30 40.91
N LYS A 575 31.12 38.60 41.90
CA LYS A 575 31.67 39.95 42.09
C LYS A 575 32.51 40.36 40.88
N SER A 576 32.28 41.56 40.37
CA SER A 576 33.01 42.12 39.23
C SER A 576 34.44 42.45 39.65
N PRO A 577 35.47 41.98 38.92
CA PRO A 577 36.85 42.34 39.24
C PRO A 577 37.16 43.81 38.90
N LYS A 578 36.33 44.45 38.07
CA LYS A 578 36.55 45.83 37.60
C LYS A 578 35.97 46.89 38.52
N GLN A 579 34.96 46.55 39.32
CA GLN A 579 34.23 47.50 40.16
C GLN A 579 33.91 46.83 41.52
N PRO A 580 34.40 47.39 42.65
CA PRO A 580 34.34 46.73 43.96
C PRO A 580 32.91 46.55 44.49
N ASN A 581 31.96 47.34 44.01
CA ASN A 581 30.55 47.29 44.41
C ASN A 581 29.63 46.88 43.25
N MET A 582 30.13 46.03 42.34
CA MET A 582 29.34 45.49 41.24
C MET A 582 29.39 43.96 41.26
N TRP A 583 28.26 43.32 41.02
CA TRP A 583 28.11 41.88 40.86
C TRP A 583 27.40 41.59 39.55
N ARG A 584 27.61 40.38 39.00
CA ARG A 584 26.87 39.88 37.85
C ARG A 584 26.12 38.62 38.27
N VAL A 585 24.82 38.59 38.03
CA VAL A 585 23.94 37.49 38.39
C VAL A 585 23.61 36.72 37.11
N PRO A 586 24.00 35.44 36.99
CA PRO A 586 23.70 34.65 35.80
C PRO A 586 22.28 34.10 35.87
N TYR A 587 21.55 34.24 34.77
CA TYR A 587 20.29 33.57 34.53
C TYR A 587 20.54 32.46 33.52
N ASN A 588 20.16 31.23 33.89
CA ASN A 588 20.33 30.04 33.07
C ASN A 588 18.98 29.34 32.90
N VAL A 589 18.76 28.72 31.75
CA VAL A 589 17.62 27.83 31.55
C VAL A 589 18.06 26.63 30.72
N VAL A 590 17.52 25.47 31.06
CA VAL A 590 17.73 24.22 30.34
C VAL A 590 16.35 23.69 29.97
N ASP A 591 16.17 23.30 28.72
CA ASP A 591 14.93 22.70 28.23
C ASP A 591 14.74 21.27 28.82
N LYS A 592 13.78 20.50 28.29
CA LYS A 592 13.59 19.11 28.73
C LYS A 592 14.63 18.14 28.16
N ILE A 593 15.27 18.48 27.03
CA ILE A 593 16.15 17.59 26.26
C ILE A 593 17.64 17.80 26.65
N GLY A 594 17.93 18.88 27.40
CA GLY A 594 19.25 19.24 27.88
C GLY A 594 19.90 20.42 27.15
N ASN A 595 19.21 21.03 26.18
CA ASN A 595 19.70 22.23 25.50
C ASN A 595 19.72 23.40 26.49
N ARG A 596 20.87 24.07 26.54
CA ARG A 596 21.11 25.18 27.46
C ARG A 596 21.02 26.50 26.71
N ALA A 597 20.23 27.42 27.23
CA ALA A 597 20.26 28.80 26.75
C ALA A 597 21.64 29.41 27.02
N ASP A 598 22.01 30.39 26.21
CA ASP A 598 23.16 31.22 26.53
C ASP A 598 22.89 31.97 27.84
N THR A 599 23.86 31.95 28.76
CA THR A 599 23.72 32.61 30.06
C THR A 599 23.55 34.11 29.89
N VAL A 600 22.43 34.65 30.34
CA VAL A 600 22.20 36.09 30.35
C VAL A 600 22.55 36.65 31.73
N TRP A 601 23.28 37.75 31.75
CA TRP A 601 23.79 38.34 32.99
C TRP A 601 23.01 39.61 33.33
N ARG A 602 22.61 39.73 34.60
CA ARG A 602 22.16 40.99 35.17
C ARG A 602 23.23 41.57 36.05
N ASP A 603 23.58 42.82 35.79
CA ASP A 603 24.53 43.55 36.60
C ASP A 603 23.81 44.15 37.82
N VAL A 604 24.43 44.06 38.99
CA VAL A 604 23.93 44.58 40.27
C VAL A 604 24.98 45.52 40.81
N VAL A 605 24.61 46.77 41.05
CA VAL A 605 25.51 47.81 41.56
C VAL A 605 25.01 48.25 42.93
N VAL A 606 25.89 48.24 43.93
CA VAL A 606 25.60 48.78 45.27
C VAL A 606 26.25 50.15 45.37
N GLU A 607 25.41 51.18 45.47
CA GLU A 607 25.83 52.56 45.57
C GLU A 607 25.71 53.02 47.03
N GLU A 608 26.84 53.30 47.67
CA GLU A 608 26.86 53.87 49.01
C GLU A 608 26.63 55.38 48.93
N MET A 609 25.56 55.86 49.57
CA MET A 609 25.21 57.28 49.57
C MET A 609 25.13 57.83 51.00
N SER A 610 25.52 59.10 51.17
CA SER A 610 25.21 59.87 52.38
C SER A 610 23.71 60.17 52.43
N PHE A 611 23.23 60.61 53.59
CA PHE A 611 21.82 60.98 53.73
C PHE A 611 21.45 62.15 52.80
N GLU A 612 22.35 63.13 52.64
CA GLU A 612 22.16 64.27 51.74
C GLU A 612 22.14 63.84 50.27
N GLU A 613 23.04 62.93 49.88
CA GLU A 613 23.06 62.32 48.55
C GLU A 613 21.77 61.52 48.29
N TYR A 614 21.26 60.83 49.30
CA TYR A 614 20.02 60.05 49.22
C TYR A 614 18.77 60.92 49.09
N GLU A 615 18.65 62.00 49.87
CA GLU A 615 17.56 62.96 49.70
C GLU A 615 17.61 63.65 48.33
N ALA A 616 18.81 64.05 47.88
CA ALA A 616 18.99 64.65 46.56
C ALA A 616 18.59 63.68 45.44
N ALA A 617 19.01 62.42 45.53
CA ALA A 617 18.66 61.39 44.57
C ALA A 617 17.16 61.07 44.58
N LEU A 618 16.51 61.01 45.76
CA LEU A 618 15.06 60.84 45.87
C LEU A 618 14.28 62.01 45.24
N ARG A 619 14.71 63.25 45.46
CA ARG A 619 14.07 64.42 44.84
C ARG A 619 14.20 64.38 43.33
N LYS A 620 15.40 64.05 42.83
CA LYS A 620 15.64 63.89 41.39
C LYS A 620 14.78 62.78 40.78
N ASP A 621 14.75 61.60 41.41
CA ASP A 621 13.93 60.48 40.96
C ASP A 621 12.43 60.84 40.97
N PHE A 622 11.97 61.60 41.98
CA PHE A 622 10.59 62.07 42.06
C PHE A 622 10.25 63.09 40.95
N GLU A 623 11.16 64.00 40.64
CA GLU A 623 10.99 64.95 39.55
C GLU A 623 10.98 64.26 38.18
N GLU A 624 11.87 63.30 37.96
CA GLU A 624 11.91 62.49 36.74
C GLU A 624 10.67 61.59 36.60
N GLU A 625 10.21 60.99 37.71
CA GLU A 625 8.99 60.17 37.74
C GLU A 625 7.76 61.03 37.44
N LYS A 626 7.66 62.22 38.02
CA LYS A 626 6.61 63.19 37.71
C LYS A 626 6.64 63.61 36.24
N LYS A 627 7.84 63.86 35.69
CA LYS A 627 8.01 64.19 34.27
C LYS A 627 7.56 63.04 33.37
N ARG A 628 7.96 61.81 33.67
CA ARG A 628 7.57 60.60 32.93
C ARG A 628 6.06 60.36 33.00
N ALA A 629 5.45 60.53 34.16
CA ALA A 629 4.00 60.39 34.33
C ALA A 629 3.22 61.43 33.50
N VAL A 630 3.73 62.66 33.41
CA VAL A 630 3.16 63.70 32.53
C VAL A 630 3.34 63.32 31.06
N GLU A 631 4.53 62.91 30.63
CA GLU A 631 4.78 62.49 29.26
C GLU A 631 3.94 61.28 28.84
N GLU A 632 3.78 60.29 29.73
CA GLU A 632 2.94 59.12 29.46
C GLU A 632 1.45 59.48 29.41
N ALA A 633 0.98 60.36 30.29
CA ALA A 633 -0.38 60.87 30.25
C ALA A 633 -0.65 61.62 28.93
N VAL A 634 0.31 62.44 28.47
CA VAL A 634 0.26 63.12 27.17
C VAL A 634 0.23 62.10 26.03
N ALA A 635 1.16 61.15 26.01
CA ALA A 635 1.21 60.13 24.96
C ALA A 635 -0.07 59.28 24.90
N ARG A 636 -0.66 58.96 26.07
CA ARG A 636 -1.92 58.21 26.18
C ARG A 636 -3.10 59.05 25.66
N ALA A 637 -3.15 60.34 25.98
CA ALA A 637 -4.14 61.27 25.45
C ALA A 637 -4.02 61.38 23.92
N THR A 638 -2.80 61.54 23.39
CA THR A 638 -2.55 61.62 21.95
C THR A 638 -2.89 60.32 21.22
N ARG A 639 -2.59 59.15 21.79
CA ARG A 639 -2.98 57.86 21.21
C ARG A 639 -4.50 57.68 21.20
N LYS A 640 -5.19 58.14 22.24
CA LYS A 640 -6.65 58.10 22.31
C LYS A 640 -7.28 59.01 21.24
N GLU A 641 -6.80 60.24 21.11
CA GLU A 641 -7.27 61.14 20.04
C GLU A 641 -6.99 60.59 18.64
N LYS A 642 -5.82 59.98 18.43
CA LYS A 642 -5.47 59.36 17.15
C LYS A 642 -6.32 58.14 16.86
N GLY A 643 -6.54 57.27 17.85
CA GLY A 643 -7.44 56.13 17.74
C GLY A 643 -8.89 56.54 17.45
N ASP A 644 -9.39 57.57 18.16
CA ASP A 644 -10.73 58.12 17.92
C ASP A 644 -10.83 58.75 16.52
N CYS A 645 -9.74 59.33 16.00
CA CYS A 645 -9.67 59.86 14.63
C CYS A 645 -9.68 58.73 13.58
N ASP A 646 -8.84 57.71 13.77
CA ASP A 646 -8.72 56.55 12.87
C ASP A 646 -10.02 55.74 12.84
N ASP A 647 -10.70 55.53 13.98
CA ASP A 647 -12.02 54.88 14.05
C ASP A 647 -13.11 55.70 13.34
N LYS A 648 -13.03 57.04 13.40
CA LYS A 648 -13.98 57.93 12.71
C LYS A 648 -13.77 57.91 11.19
N VAL A 649 -12.52 57.83 10.74
CA VAL A 649 -12.17 57.60 9.33
C VAL A 649 -12.65 56.22 8.89
N ARG A 650 -12.43 55.18 9.69
CA ARG A 650 -12.89 53.81 9.38
C ARG A 650 -14.42 53.72 9.28
N ARG A 651 -15.16 54.40 10.16
CA ARG A 651 -16.64 54.50 10.07
C ARG A 651 -17.11 55.26 8.83
N LEU A 652 -16.39 56.29 8.38
CA LEU A 652 -16.70 57.01 7.14
C LEU A 652 -16.39 56.16 5.89
N GLU A 653 -15.35 55.33 5.93
CA GLU A 653 -15.00 54.41 4.84
C GLU A 653 -15.91 53.17 4.77
N GLU A 654 -16.32 52.62 5.92
CA GLU A 654 -17.23 51.48 6.02
C GLU A 654 -18.69 51.87 5.71
N GLY A 655 -19.12 53.09 6.09
CA GLY A 655 -20.44 53.62 5.73
C GLY A 655 -20.64 53.91 4.24
N GLY A 656 -19.56 54.01 3.45
CA GLY A 656 -19.61 54.25 2.01
C GLY A 656 -19.84 53.00 1.14
N LYS A 657 -19.82 51.79 1.71
CA LYS A 657 -19.88 50.53 0.93
C LYS A 657 -21.25 49.85 0.90
N GLN A 658 -22.27 50.37 1.58
CA GLN A 658 -23.59 49.71 1.67
C GLN A 658 -24.67 50.24 0.71
N GLU A 659 -24.40 51.29 -0.09
CA GLU A 659 -25.35 51.84 -1.08
C GLU A 659 -24.83 51.89 -2.53
N ARG A 660 -24.06 50.89 -2.98
CA ARG A 660 -23.77 50.74 -4.42
C ARG A 660 -24.08 49.35 -4.93
N GLY A 661 -25.39 49.11 -5.10
CA GLY A 661 -25.94 47.95 -5.77
C GLY A 661 -27.17 48.29 -6.60
N LYS A 662 -27.03 49.22 -7.58
CA LYS A 662 -27.72 49.25 -8.90
C LYS A 662 -27.81 50.69 -9.42
N GLY A 663 -27.26 50.92 -10.62
CA GLY A 663 -27.49 52.12 -11.41
C GLY A 663 -26.20 52.71 -11.95
N GLY A 664 -25.91 52.43 -13.22
CA GLY A 664 -24.71 52.89 -13.91
C GLY A 664 -24.67 54.40 -14.12
N GLY A 665 -23.48 54.91 -14.42
CA GLY A 665 -23.29 56.29 -14.84
C GLY A 665 -21.88 56.80 -14.59
N ARG A 666 -21.13 56.96 -15.68
CA ARG A 666 -19.82 57.63 -15.71
C ARG A 666 -19.89 59.01 -15.04
N ASN A 667 -19.00 59.28 -14.08
CA ASN A 667 -18.19 60.51 -14.10
C ASN A 667 -17.10 60.48 -13.02
N SER A 668 -15.86 60.56 -13.49
CA SER A 668 -14.66 60.80 -12.70
C SER A 668 -14.61 62.26 -12.26
N ASN A 669 -15.13 62.58 -11.08
CA ASN A 669 -14.78 63.84 -10.41
C ASN A 669 -13.87 63.54 -9.21
N LYS A 670 -12.65 64.06 -9.33
CA LYS A 670 -11.62 64.12 -8.29
C LYS A 670 -12.19 64.83 -7.06
N CYS A 671 -12.23 64.16 -5.91
CA CYS A 671 -12.35 64.86 -4.63
C CYS A 671 -11.04 65.63 -4.37
N ALA A 672 -11.20 66.92 -4.08
CA ALA A 672 -10.12 67.82 -3.71
C ALA A 672 -9.40 67.30 -2.45
N LYS A 673 -8.07 67.36 -2.47
CA LYS A 673 -7.21 67.11 -1.32
C LYS A 673 -7.67 67.97 -0.14
N CYS A 674 -7.78 67.36 1.04
CA CYS A 674 -7.92 68.09 2.30
C CYS A 674 -6.76 69.11 2.44
N PRO A 675 -7.01 70.33 2.93
CA PRO A 675 -5.94 71.27 3.23
C PRO A 675 -5.03 70.69 4.31
N PRO A 676 -3.70 70.86 4.21
CA PRO A 676 -2.79 70.43 5.25
C PRO A 676 -3.09 71.17 6.55
N PRO A 677 -2.87 70.52 7.72
CA PRO A 677 -3.06 71.18 9.00
C PRO A 677 -2.18 72.43 9.10
N PRO A 678 -2.67 73.50 9.77
CA PRO A 678 -1.87 74.71 9.96
C PRO A 678 -0.59 74.36 10.71
N LYS A 679 0.56 74.76 10.15
CA LYS A 679 1.85 74.66 10.84
C LYS A 679 1.80 75.56 12.06
N CYS A 680 1.96 74.97 13.24
CA CYS A 680 2.24 75.73 14.45
C CYS A 680 3.59 76.46 14.26
N PRO A 681 3.71 77.75 14.60
CA PRO A 681 4.98 78.45 14.51
C PRO A 681 5.96 77.89 15.55
N ASP A 682 7.21 77.70 15.11
CA ASP A 682 8.34 77.37 15.98
C ASP A 682 8.54 78.53 16.98
N PHE A 683 8.44 78.22 18.27
CA PHE A 683 8.73 79.17 19.34
C PHE A 683 10.20 79.04 19.74
N ASP A 684 11.04 79.89 19.15
CA ASP A 684 12.33 80.27 19.73
C ASP A 684 12.10 81.22 20.89
N GLY A 685 12.73 80.91 22.02
CA GLY A 685 12.32 81.35 23.34
C GLY A 685 12.27 82.86 23.60
N LYS A 686 11.34 83.24 24.50
CA LYS A 686 11.54 84.20 25.60
C LYS A 686 10.34 84.20 26.57
N ASP A 687 10.71 84.42 27.84
CA ASP A 687 9.99 84.82 29.07
C ASP A 687 8.55 84.34 29.43
N ASP A 688 8.48 83.71 30.62
CA ASP A 688 7.32 83.09 31.29
C ASP A 688 6.12 84.02 31.62
N ASN A 689 6.18 85.31 31.34
CA ASN A 689 5.08 86.24 31.64
C ASN A 689 4.09 86.47 30.48
N GLY A 690 4.40 86.02 29.27
CA GLY A 690 3.46 86.06 28.13
C GLY A 690 2.39 84.96 28.15
N LEU A 691 2.70 83.79 28.71
CA LEU A 691 1.84 82.60 28.67
C LEU A 691 0.55 82.68 29.50
N ARG A 692 0.46 83.62 30.45
CA ARG A 692 -0.69 83.73 31.36
C ARG A 692 -1.87 84.53 30.79
N MET A 693 -1.67 85.31 29.73
CA MET A 693 -2.75 86.14 29.17
C MET A 693 -3.52 85.49 28.01
N GLU A 694 -2.92 84.55 27.26
CA GLU A 694 -3.59 83.90 26.11
C GLU A 694 -4.35 82.61 26.46
N LEU A 695 -4.11 81.99 27.63
CA LEU A 695 -4.91 80.84 28.08
C LEU A 695 -6.37 81.22 28.41
N ARG A 696 -6.66 82.50 28.64
CA ARG A 696 -8.04 83.00 28.85
C ARG A 696 -8.79 83.21 27.54
N THR A 697 -8.10 83.49 26.43
CA THR A 697 -8.75 83.71 25.13
C THR A 697 -9.19 82.38 24.51
N CYS A 698 -8.41 81.30 24.70
CA CYS A 698 -8.76 79.97 24.17
C CYS A 698 -9.88 79.27 24.97
N GLN A 699 -10.06 79.58 26.26
CA GLN A 699 -11.17 79.06 27.07
C GLN A 699 -12.51 79.78 26.81
N SER A 700 -12.49 80.98 26.24
CA SER A 700 -13.69 81.72 25.83
C SER A 700 -14.36 81.07 24.62
N ASP A 701 -13.57 80.64 23.63
CA ASP A 701 -14.09 80.18 22.33
C ASP A 701 -14.67 78.75 22.38
N LEU A 702 -14.23 77.93 23.34
CA LEU A 702 -14.81 76.59 23.60
C LEU A 702 -16.17 76.65 24.32
N GLY A 703 -16.51 77.78 24.96
CA GLY A 703 -17.80 77.99 25.61
C GLY A 703 -18.94 78.25 24.62
N GLU A 704 -18.64 78.77 23.44
CA GLU A 704 -19.66 79.20 22.46
C GLU A 704 -20.14 78.06 21.54
N VAL A 705 -19.30 77.04 21.31
CA VAL A 705 -19.67 75.85 20.52
C VAL A 705 -20.64 74.93 21.29
N LYS A 706 -20.55 74.91 22.63
CA LYS A 706 -21.40 74.05 23.48
C LYS A 706 -22.84 74.56 23.65
N ARG A 707 -23.12 75.83 23.30
CA ARG A 707 -24.50 76.39 23.33
C ARG A 707 -25.29 76.16 22.04
N LYS A 708 -24.67 75.75 20.92
CA LYS A 708 -25.37 75.52 19.64
C LYS A 708 -25.84 74.08 19.40
N MET A 709 -25.57 73.14 20.32
CA MET A 709 -25.99 71.73 20.16
C MET A 709 -27.18 71.30 21.03
N THR A 710 -27.74 72.19 21.86
CA THR A 710 -28.85 71.86 22.76
C THR A 710 -30.21 72.44 22.36
N ASP A 711 -30.37 72.83 21.09
CA ASP A 711 -31.68 73.18 20.52
C ASP A 711 -31.82 72.51 19.15
N ARG A 712 -32.25 71.24 19.14
CA ARG A 712 -33.10 70.69 18.08
C ARG A 712 -33.58 69.28 18.42
N THR A 713 -34.88 69.12 18.19
CA THR A 713 -35.66 67.89 17.97
C THR A 713 -36.08 67.09 19.21
N ASN A 714 -37.06 67.68 19.90
CA ASN A 714 -38.26 66.99 20.36
C ASN A 714 -39.33 67.18 19.25
N GLU A 715 -39.84 66.11 18.64
CA GLU A 715 -41.17 65.97 17.98
C GLU A 715 -41.20 64.75 17.04
N GLY A 716 -42.25 63.91 17.16
CA GLY A 716 -42.64 62.92 16.16
C GLY A 716 -42.89 61.51 16.68
N GLY A 717 -44.08 61.26 17.23
CA GLY A 717 -44.55 59.93 17.64
C GLY A 717 -45.38 59.19 16.59
N GLY A 718 -45.70 57.93 16.91
CA GLY A 718 -46.66 57.03 16.24
C GLY A 718 -45.95 55.93 15.42
N GLY A 719 -46.26 54.65 15.49
CA GLY A 719 -47.27 53.83 16.17
C GLY A 719 -47.22 52.45 15.50
N GLY A 720 -47.27 51.35 16.25
CA GLY A 720 -47.24 50.01 15.65
C GLY A 720 -47.21 48.90 16.70
N ARG A 721 -48.37 48.25 16.89
CA ARG A 721 -48.64 47.19 17.87
C ARG A 721 -48.66 45.84 17.14
N GLY A 722 -48.12 44.80 17.77
CA GLY A 722 -48.17 43.39 17.36
C GLY A 722 -46.79 42.75 17.47
N GLY A 723 -46.51 41.68 18.20
CA GLY A 723 -47.36 40.64 18.78
C GLY A 723 -46.75 39.29 18.40
N GLY A 724 -46.26 38.52 19.37
CA GLY A 724 -46.13 37.06 19.27
C GLY A 724 -44.70 36.47 19.19
N GLY A 725 -44.39 35.59 20.14
CA GLY A 725 -43.58 34.39 19.93
C GLY A 725 -42.11 34.43 20.35
N VAL A 726 -41.82 34.12 21.63
CA VAL A 726 -40.49 33.63 22.04
C VAL A 726 -40.69 32.23 22.60
N ASP A 727 -40.17 31.24 21.86
CA ASP A 727 -40.13 29.84 22.27
C ASP A 727 -39.26 29.65 23.51
N LYS A 728 -39.86 29.06 24.53
CA LYS A 728 -39.19 28.46 25.68
C LYS A 728 -39.21 26.95 25.50
N THR A 729 -38.10 26.37 25.07
CA THR A 729 -37.86 24.92 25.22
C THR A 729 -36.38 24.59 25.06
N LEU A 730 -35.59 24.75 26.13
CA LEU A 730 -34.35 23.98 26.34
C LEU A 730 -33.84 24.14 27.79
N ALA A 731 -34.63 23.72 28.78
CA ALA A 731 -34.16 23.65 30.17
C ALA A 731 -34.95 22.61 30.96
N SER A 732 -34.81 21.31 30.65
CA SER A 732 -35.25 20.25 31.55
C SER A 732 -34.59 18.86 31.34
N THR A 733 -33.34 18.79 30.86
CA THR A 733 -32.66 17.48 30.64
C THR A 733 -31.21 17.44 31.16
N LEU A 734 -30.89 18.23 32.20
CA LEU A 734 -29.52 18.35 32.72
C LEU A 734 -29.37 18.04 34.22
N GLU A 735 -30.30 17.28 34.81
CA GLU A 735 -30.19 16.83 36.22
C GLU A 735 -29.93 15.32 36.42
N GLU A 736 -29.95 14.48 35.38
CA GLU A 736 -29.73 13.02 35.57
C GLU A 736 -28.32 12.50 35.22
N VAL A 737 -27.44 13.33 34.64
CA VAL A 737 -26.11 12.87 34.14
C VAL A 737 -24.96 13.17 35.11
N PHE A 738 -25.17 14.01 36.13
CA PHE A 738 -24.12 14.42 37.05
C PHE A 738 -23.57 13.35 38.02
N PRO A 739 -24.34 12.35 38.51
CA PRO A 739 -23.79 11.38 39.46
C PRO A 739 -22.90 10.30 38.80
N LEU A 740 -23.04 10.05 37.49
CA LEU A 740 -22.26 9.04 36.77
C LEU A 740 -20.85 9.52 36.39
N PHE A 741 -20.69 10.83 36.14
CA PHE A 741 -19.40 11.42 35.83
C PHE A 741 -18.47 11.50 37.06
N LEU A 742 -19.04 11.70 38.25
CA LEU A 742 -18.29 11.74 39.50
C LEU A 742 -17.77 10.35 39.93
N LEU A 743 -18.53 9.29 39.64
CA LEU A 743 -18.10 7.90 39.88
C LEU A 743 -16.94 7.46 38.96
N LEU A 744 -16.91 7.94 37.72
CA LEU A 744 -15.79 7.68 36.79
C LEU A 744 -14.49 8.38 37.22
N ILE A 745 -14.59 9.61 37.73
CA ILE A 745 -13.43 10.36 38.23
C ILE A 745 -12.88 9.74 39.52
N LEU A 746 -13.75 9.30 40.44
CA LEU A 746 -13.33 8.61 41.66
C LEU A 746 -12.76 7.20 41.39
N GLY A 747 -13.29 6.48 40.39
CA GLY A 747 -12.75 5.17 39.96
C GLY A 747 -11.36 5.24 39.33
N SER A 748 -11.04 6.31 38.60
CA SER A 748 -9.70 6.48 37.99
C SER A 748 -8.59 6.73 39.02
N SER A 749 -8.91 7.36 40.15
CA SER A 749 -7.91 7.68 41.19
C SER A 749 -7.50 6.45 42.01
N THR A 750 -8.43 5.52 42.26
CA THR A 750 -8.14 4.28 42.99
C THR A 750 -7.33 3.29 42.16
N LEU A 751 -7.57 3.24 40.84
CA LEU A 751 -6.80 2.42 39.92
C LEU A 751 -5.34 2.90 39.77
N GLY A 752 -5.12 4.22 39.76
CA GLY A 752 -3.77 4.80 39.77
C GLY A 752 -2.99 4.47 41.05
N LEU A 753 -3.67 4.47 42.20
CA LEU A 753 -3.05 4.10 43.49
C LEU A 753 -2.68 2.60 43.52
N LEU A 754 -3.53 1.74 42.98
CA LEU A 754 -3.29 0.29 42.89
C LEU A 754 -2.07 -0.03 42.00
N ILE A 755 -1.92 0.67 40.87
CA ILE A 755 -0.78 0.51 39.97
C ILE A 755 0.53 0.96 40.66
N LEU A 756 0.50 2.06 41.42
CA LEU A 756 1.65 2.52 42.21
C LEU A 756 2.04 1.54 43.32
N VAL A 757 1.07 0.90 43.98
CA VAL A 757 1.33 -0.13 45.00
C VAL A 757 1.94 -1.39 44.36
N LEU A 758 1.44 -1.82 43.20
CA LEU A 758 1.98 -2.96 42.47
C LEU A 758 3.39 -2.71 41.92
N GLN A 759 3.70 -1.48 41.48
CA GLN A 759 5.06 -1.09 41.06
C GLN A 759 6.04 -1.08 42.23
N ARG A 760 5.61 -0.67 43.43
CA ARG A 760 6.45 -0.75 44.63
C ARG A 760 6.66 -2.20 45.11
N ALA A 761 5.66 -3.07 44.99
CA ALA A 761 5.80 -4.49 45.32
C ALA A 761 6.81 -5.22 44.41
N LYS A 762 6.88 -4.85 43.12
CA LYS A 762 7.84 -5.41 42.16
C LYS A 762 9.30 -5.07 42.50
N ASN A 763 9.56 -3.89 43.05
CA ASN A 763 10.91 -3.46 43.43
C ASN A 763 11.40 -4.07 44.75
N VAL A 764 10.51 -4.66 45.56
CA VAL A 764 10.87 -5.35 46.81
C VAL A 764 11.22 -6.83 46.57
N LEU A 765 10.75 -7.42 45.46
CA LEU A 765 11.02 -8.83 45.12
C LEU A 765 12.34 -9.06 44.36
N VAL A 766 13.01 -8.01 43.90
CA VAL A 766 14.28 -8.10 43.16
C VAL A 766 15.36 -7.33 43.92
N GLY A 767 15.89 -7.93 44.98
CA GLY A 767 16.86 -7.20 45.82
C GLY A 767 17.52 -7.99 46.94
N THR A 768 18.06 -9.18 46.66
CA THR A 768 19.07 -9.81 47.53
C THR A 768 20.19 -10.43 46.70
N SER A 769 21.30 -9.71 46.56
CA SER A 769 22.62 -10.25 46.93
C SER A 769 23.67 -9.15 46.89
N SER A 770 24.16 -8.94 48.10
CA SER A 770 25.13 -7.99 48.60
C SER A 770 26.58 -8.47 48.42
N VAL A 771 27.50 -7.50 48.29
CA VAL A 771 28.84 -7.45 48.94
C VAL A 771 29.90 -8.38 48.29
N ALA A 772 31.16 -7.99 48.01
CA ALA A 772 32.11 -7.09 48.68
C ALA A 772 33.16 -6.60 47.65
N ARG A 773 33.60 -5.33 47.68
CA ARG A 773 34.80 -4.82 48.39
C ARG A 773 36.13 -5.09 47.65
N GLY A 774 36.82 -4.03 47.22
CA GLY A 774 38.25 -4.09 46.92
C GLY A 774 38.80 -2.94 46.09
N LYS A 775 39.67 -2.13 46.70
CA LYS A 775 40.44 -1.00 46.13
C LYS A 775 41.61 -1.48 45.24
N GLY A 776 42.12 -0.54 44.42
CA GLY A 776 43.46 -0.56 43.79
C GLY A 776 43.38 -1.02 42.33
N GLY A 777 43.98 -0.39 41.32
CA GLY A 777 45.18 0.44 41.29
C GLY A 777 46.17 -0.20 40.30
N VAL A 778 46.57 0.58 39.28
CA VAL A 778 47.89 0.53 38.62
C VAL A 778 48.17 -0.56 37.54
N GLU A 779 48.60 -0.05 36.38
CA GLU A 779 49.56 -0.56 35.37
C GLU A 779 49.28 -1.69 34.35
N ARG A 780 49.50 -1.27 33.10
CA ARG A 780 50.36 -1.82 32.02
C ARG A 780 50.05 -3.16 31.31
N ALA A 781 50.13 -2.99 29.99
CA ALA A 781 50.77 -3.83 28.97
C ALA A 781 50.04 -5.13 28.60
N SER A 782 49.57 -5.28 27.35
CA SER A 782 50.28 -5.44 26.07
C SER A 782 50.43 -6.91 25.70
N ALA A 783 50.01 -7.22 24.47
CA ALA A 783 50.43 -8.32 23.60
C ALA A 783 50.15 -9.77 24.07
N LEU A 784 49.32 -10.51 23.33
CA LEU A 784 49.75 -11.31 22.18
C LEU A 784 48.62 -12.24 21.72
N ALA A 785 48.40 -12.24 20.41
CA ALA A 785 47.66 -13.26 19.69
C ALA A 785 48.38 -14.61 19.76
N LYS A 786 47.62 -15.71 19.84
CA LYS A 786 47.91 -16.97 19.15
C LYS A 786 46.70 -17.91 19.15
N SER A 787 46.26 -18.23 17.93
CA SER A 787 45.84 -19.52 17.40
C SER A 787 45.28 -20.59 18.37
N VAL A 788 44.05 -21.03 18.11
CA VAL A 788 43.59 -22.37 18.46
C VAL A 788 42.79 -22.95 17.29
N THR A 789 43.42 -23.88 16.56
CA THR A 789 42.78 -25.00 15.87
C THR A 789 42.39 -26.05 16.91
N TYR A 790 41.19 -26.63 16.85
CA TYR A 790 40.97 -27.98 17.38
C TYR A 790 39.92 -28.77 16.60
N HIS A 791 40.27 -30.04 16.47
CA HIS A 791 39.59 -31.16 15.83
C HIS A 791 38.25 -31.56 16.45
N SER A 792 37.46 -32.20 15.59
CA SER A 792 36.37 -33.16 15.87
C SER A 792 36.72 -34.22 16.92
N PRO A 793 35.71 -34.83 17.58
CA PRO A 793 35.73 -36.28 17.69
C PRO A 793 34.40 -36.99 17.37
N ARG A 794 34.60 -38.24 16.98
CA ARG A 794 33.69 -39.32 16.62
C ARG A 794 33.05 -40.02 17.84
N HIS A 795 31.97 -40.75 17.54
CA HIS A 795 31.39 -41.93 18.20
C HIS A 795 30.53 -41.79 19.47
N GLY A 796 29.30 -42.31 19.36
CA GLY A 796 28.43 -42.71 20.46
C GLY A 796 27.31 -43.61 19.95
N THR A 797 27.57 -44.92 19.91
CA THR A 797 26.58 -45.99 19.75
C THR A 797 25.72 -46.10 21.02
N GLY A 798 24.40 -46.17 20.88
CA GLY A 798 23.48 -46.44 21.98
C GLY A 798 22.23 -47.16 21.48
N SER A 799 22.15 -48.46 21.74
CA SER A 799 20.96 -49.28 21.55
C SER A 799 20.00 -49.05 22.72
N VAL A 800 18.72 -48.82 22.46
CA VAL A 800 17.65 -49.05 23.45
C VAL A 800 16.48 -49.73 22.75
N SER A 801 16.20 -50.94 23.24
CA SER A 801 15.01 -51.74 22.97
C SER A 801 13.78 -51.13 23.63
N GLY A 802 12.65 -51.15 22.94
CA GLY A 802 11.37 -50.68 23.48
C GLY A 802 10.20 -51.15 22.61
N ASN A 803 9.68 -52.33 22.92
CA ASN A 803 8.41 -52.88 22.42
C ASN A 803 7.25 -51.90 22.65
N GLY A 804 6.36 -51.78 21.67
CA GLY A 804 5.08 -51.10 21.81
C GLY A 804 4.10 -51.50 20.72
N SER A 805 3.20 -52.43 21.04
CA SER A 805 2.06 -52.88 20.24
C SER A 805 1.18 -51.70 19.79
N MET A 806 0.74 -51.72 18.53
CA MET A 806 -0.40 -50.91 18.07
C MET A 806 -1.51 -51.81 17.54
N ALA A 807 -2.58 -51.89 18.31
CA ALA A 807 -3.93 -52.20 17.87
C ALA A 807 -4.83 -51.14 18.52
N GLY A 808 -5.63 -50.42 17.73
CA GLY A 808 -6.40 -49.28 18.23
C GLY A 808 -7.33 -48.67 17.18
N THR A 809 -8.39 -49.42 16.91
CA THR A 809 -9.79 -49.04 16.64
C THR A 809 -10.15 -47.59 16.26
N VAL A 810 -10.89 -47.53 15.15
CA VAL A 810 -11.72 -46.47 14.58
C VAL A 810 -12.79 -45.94 15.55
N GLN A 811 -12.95 -44.61 15.65
CA GLN A 811 -14.26 -43.95 15.79
C GLN A 811 -14.23 -42.52 15.22
N PRO A 812 -15.33 -42.05 14.57
CA PRO A 812 -15.38 -40.74 13.92
C PRO A 812 -15.95 -39.65 14.84
N GLU A 813 -15.31 -38.48 14.85
CA GLU A 813 -15.85 -37.26 15.47
C GLU A 813 -16.76 -36.51 14.48
N THR A 814 -17.89 -36.06 15.01
CA THR A 814 -18.91 -35.22 14.37
C THR A 814 -18.50 -33.75 14.43
N PRO A 815 -18.70 -32.93 13.38
CA PRO A 815 -18.44 -31.51 13.44
C PRO A 815 -19.66 -30.72 13.95
N GLN A 816 -19.39 -29.80 14.88
CA GLN A 816 -20.33 -28.82 15.41
C GLN A 816 -20.52 -27.65 14.43
N SER A 817 -21.80 -27.41 14.09
CA SER A 817 -22.48 -26.10 13.98
C SER A 817 -21.68 -24.90 13.43
N ALA A 818 -21.83 -24.64 12.12
CA ALA A 818 -21.54 -23.33 11.53
C ALA A 818 -22.84 -22.53 11.35
N ARG A 819 -22.80 -21.30 11.85
CA ARG A 819 -23.87 -20.31 11.94
C ARG A 819 -24.09 -19.65 10.57
N SER A 820 -25.24 -19.89 9.94
CA SER A 820 -25.63 -19.29 8.66
C SER A 820 -25.98 -17.81 8.83
N GLY A 821 -25.15 -16.92 8.28
CA GLY A 821 -25.46 -15.51 8.04
C GLY A 821 -26.13 -15.34 6.68
N VAL A 822 -27.41 -14.98 6.70
CA VAL A 822 -28.22 -14.67 5.52
C VAL A 822 -27.82 -13.29 4.97
N PHE A 823 -27.33 -13.23 3.73
CA PHE A 823 -27.23 -12.00 2.95
C PHE A 823 -28.03 -12.16 1.66
N SER A 824 -29.07 -11.34 1.48
CA SER A 824 -29.90 -11.27 0.29
C SER A 824 -29.16 -10.56 -0.87
N PRO A 825 -29.35 -10.98 -2.13
CA PRO A 825 -28.78 -10.28 -3.28
C PRO A 825 -29.70 -9.14 -3.74
N GLY A 826 -29.10 -7.96 -3.93
CA GLY A 826 -29.75 -6.79 -4.49
C GLY A 826 -29.85 -6.84 -6.03
N SER A 827 -31.09 -6.78 -6.52
CA SER A 827 -31.55 -5.96 -7.65
C SER A 827 -30.61 -5.79 -8.86
N ALA A 828 -30.85 -6.60 -9.90
CA ALA A 828 -30.39 -6.35 -11.26
C ALA A 828 -31.11 -5.13 -11.88
N GLY A 829 -30.34 -4.11 -12.27
CA GLY A 829 -30.81 -2.97 -13.05
C GLY A 829 -30.54 -3.18 -14.54
N SER A 830 -31.59 -3.11 -15.36
CA SER A 830 -31.53 -3.18 -16.81
C SER A 830 -30.82 -1.95 -17.40
N GLY A 831 -29.80 -2.16 -18.22
CA GLY A 831 -29.10 -1.12 -18.98
C GLY A 831 -29.19 -1.37 -20.49
N LYS A 832 -29.67 -0.35 -21.20
CA LYS A 832 -30.06 -0.33 -22.62
C LYS A 832 -28.89 -0.43 -23.60
N THR A 833 -29.26 -0.97 -24.76
CA THR A 833 -28.68 -0.90 -26.10
C THR A 833 -28.19 0.51 -26.50
N MET A 834 -26.98 0.62 -27.05
CA MET A 834 -26.53 1.68 -27.97
C MET A 834 -25.29 1.17 -28.75
N GLN A 835 -25.45 0.94 -30.06
CA GLN A 835 -25.03 1.81 -31.18
C GLN A 835 -23.54 1.69 -31.57
N SER A 836 -23.36 1.36 -32.85
CA SER A 836 -22.14 1.11 -33.62
C SER A 836 -21.08 2.23 -33.52
N PRO A 837 -19.77 1.91 -33.66
CA PRO A 837 -18.77 2.93 -33.88
C PRO A 837 -18.62 3.27 -35.37
N VAL A 838 -18.65 4.58 -35.64
CA VAL A 838 -18.27 5.24 -36.89
C VAL A 838 -16.77 5.14 -37.08
N SER A 839 -16.34 4.71 -38.26
CA SER A 839 -14.96 4.66 -38.73
C SER A 839 -14.45 6.07 -39.10
N TYR A 840 -13.35 6.50 -38.48
CA TYR A 840 -12.57 7.66 -38.94
C TYR A 840 -11.28 7.17 -39.60
N SER A 841 -11.15 7.42 -40.90
CA SER A 841 -9.91 7.28 -41.66
C SER A 841 -9.03 8.51 -41.45
N LEU A 842 -7.81 8.33 -40.94
CA LEU A 842 -6.77 9.37 -40.93
C LEU A 842 -5.62 8.93 -41.83
N SER A 843 -5.30 9.78 -42.81
CA SER A 843 -4.20 9.65 -43.76
C SER A 843 -2.82 9.84 -43.08
N PRO A 844 -1.75 9.23 -43.60
CA PRO A 844 -0.43 9.28 -42.99
C PRO A 844 0.28 10.63 -43.25
N ILE A 845 0.78 11.24 -42.18
CA ILE A 845 1.72 12.36 -42.21
C ILE A 845 3.15 11.78 -42.26
N THR A 846 3.86 12.05 -43.35
CA THR A 846 5.30 11.80 -43.51
C THR A 846 6.13 12.64 -42.54
N PRO A 847 7.13 12.09 -41.83
CA PRO A 847 8.10 12.89 -41.10
C PRO A 847 9.33 13.24 -41.95
N SER A 848 9.62 14.53 -41.94
CA SER A 848 10.75 15.19 -42.58
C SER A 848 12.11 14.86 -41.93
N ARG A 849 13.12 14.95 -42.78
CA ARG A 849 14.58 14.88 -42.57
C ARG A 849 15.14 15.92 -41.56
N MET A 850 16.28 15.51 -40.96
CA MET A 850 17.38 16.30 -40.34
C MET A 850 17.10 16.91 -38.95
N SER A 851 18.04 16.98 -38.00
CA SER A 851 19.49 17.23 -38.11
C SER A 851 20.28 16.68 -36.92
N LYS A 852 21.54 16.33 -37.19
CA LYS A 852 22.63 16.16 -36.20
C LYS A 852 22.87 17.46 -35.42
N ARG A 853 23.10 17.33 -34.11
CA ARG A 853 24.24 17.94 -33.40
C ARG A 853 24.55 17.14 -32.15
#